data_AF-A8REH9-F1
#
_entry.id   AF-A8REH9-F1
#
_cell.length_a   1.000
_cell.length_b   1.000
_cell.length_c   1.000
_cell.angle_alpha   90.00
_cell.angle_beta   90.00
_cell.angle_gamma   90.00
#
_symmetry.space_group_name_H-M   'P 1'
#
loop_
_entity.id
_entity.type
_entity.pdbx_description
1 polymer ?
#
loop_
_entity_poly.entity_id
_entity_poly.type
_entity_poly.pdbx_seq_one_letter_code
_entity_poly.pdbx_strand_id
1 'polypeptide(L)'
;MMEVFMGRLVLGLDIGITSVGFGIIDLDESEIVDYGVRLFKEGTAAENETRRTKRGGRRLKRRRVTRREDMLHLLKQAGIISTSFHPLNNPYDVRVKGLNERLNGEELATALLHLCKHRGSSVETIEDDEAKAKEAGETKKVLSMNDQLLKSGKYVCEIQKERLRTNGHIRGHENNFKTRAYVDEAFQILSHQDLSNELKSAIITIISRKRMYYDGPGGPLSPTPYGRYTYFGQKEPIDLIEKMRGKCSLFPNEPRAPKLAYSAELFNLLNDLNNLSIEGEKLTSEQKAMILKIVHEKGKITPKQLAKEVGVSLEQIRGFRIDTKGSPLLSELTGYKMIREVLEKSNDEHLEDHVFYDEIAEILTKTKDIEGRKKQISELSSDLNEESVHQLAGLTKFTAYHSLSFKALRLINEEMLKTELNQMQSITLFGLKQNNELSVKGMKNIQADDTAILSPVAKRAQRETFKVVNRLREIYGEFDSIVVEMAREKNSEEQRKAIRERQKFFEMRNKQVADIIGDDRKINAKLREKLVLYQEQDGKTAYSLEPIDLKLLIDDPNAYEVDHIIPISISLDDSITNKVLVTHRENQEKGNLTPISAFVKGRFTKGSLAQYKAYCLKLKEKNIKTNKGYRKKVEQYLLNENDIYKYDIQKEFINRNLVDTSYASRVVLNTLTTYFKQNEIPTKVFTVKGSLTNAFRRKINLKKDRDEDYGHHAIDALIIASMPKMRLLSTIFSRYKIEDIYDESTGEVFSSGDDSMYYDDRYFAFIASLKAIKVRKFSHKIDTKPNRSVADETIYSTRVIDGKEKVVKKYKDIYDPKFTALAEDILNNAYQEKYLMALHDPQTFDQIVKVVNYYFEEMSKSEKYFTKDKKGRIKISGMNPLSLYRDEHGMLKKYSKKGDGPAITQMKYFDGVLGNHIDISAHYQVRDKKVVLQQISPYRTDFYYSKENGYKFVTIRYKDVRWSEKKKKYVIDQQDYAMKKAEKKIDDTYEFQFSMHRDELIGITKAEGEALIYPDETWHNFNFFFHAGETPEILKFTATNNDKSNKIEVKPIHCYCKMRLMPTISKKIVRIDKYATDVVGNLYKVKKNTLKFEFD
;
A
#
# COMPACT_ATOMS: atom_id res chain seq x y z
N MET A 1 -21.28 -13.55 -51.13
CA MET A 1 -20.87 -13.01 -49.81
C MET A 1 -21.83 -13.59 -48.79
N MET A 2 -21.42 -14.64 -48.09
CA MET A 2 -22.13 -15.11 -46.89
C MET A 2 -21.83 -14.09 -45.80
N GLU A 3 -22.85 -13.37 -45.34
CA GLU A 3 -22.81 -12.69 -44.04
C GLU A 3 -22.56 -13.75 -42.97
N VAL A 4 -21.34 -13.78 -42.44
CA VAL A 4 -21.04 -14.53 -41.22
C VAL A 4 -21.73 -13.77 -40.09
N PHE A 5 -22.84 -14.30 -39.60
CA PHE A 5 -23.42 -13.87 -38.32
C PHE A 5 -22.34 -14.05 -37.24
N MET A 6 -21.65 -12.96 -36.87
CA MET A 6 -20.78 -12.97 -35.69
C MET A 6 -21.70 -12.98 -34.47
N GLY A 7 -21.67 -14.07 -33.69
CA GLY A 7 -22.46 -14.21 -32.47
C GLY A 7 -22.18 -13.11 -31.43
N ARG A 8 -23.08 -12.94 -30.47
CA ARG A 8 -22.95 -11.88 -29.45
C ARG A 8 -21.84 -12.18 -28.46
N LEU A 9 -20.64 -11.65 -28.73
CA LEU A 9 -19.47 -11.86 -27.88
C LEU A 9 -19.54 -11.06 -26.57
N VAL A 10 -19.22 -11.74 -25.46
CA VAL A 10 -19.11 -11.14 -24.11
C VAL A 10 -17.71 -11.29 -23.58
N LEU A 11 -17.11 -10.19 -23.12
CA LEU A 11 -15.79 -10.15 -22.50
C LEU A 11 -15.92 -10.06 -20.97
N GLY A 12 -15.45 -11.08 -20.26
CA GLY A 12 -15.23 -11.04 -18.82
C GLY A 12 -13.81 -10.62 -18.46
N LEU A 13 -13.67 -9.80 -17.41
CA LEU A 13 -12.38 -9.31 -16.90
C LEU A 13 -12.28 -9.54 -15.38
N ASP A 14 -11.29 -10.33 -14.95
CA ASP A 14 -10.90 -10.47 -13.54
C ASP A 14 -9.67 -9.58 -13.26
N ILE A 15 -9.89 -8.38 -12.69
CA ILE A 15 -8.84 -7.40 -12.45
C ILE A 15 -8.29 -7.53 -11.02
N GLY A 16 -7.11 -8.11 -10.91
CA GLY A 16 -6.35 -8.24 -9.68
C GLY A 16 -5.31 -7.14 -9.43
N ILE A 17 -4.60 -7.28 -8.30
CA ILE A 17 -3.47 -6.41 -7.89
C ILE A 17 -2.24 -6.61 -8.77
N THR A 18 -2.02 -7.84 -9.26
CA THR A 18 -0.85 -8.28 -10.03
C THR A 18 -1.20 -9.02 -11.32
N SER A 19 -2.48 -9.09 -11.67
CA SER A 19 -3.00 -9.87 -12.78
C SER A 19 -4.25 -9.22 -13.37
N VAL A 20 -4.50 -9.47 -14.66
CA VAL A 20 -5.79 -9.27 -15.33
C VAL A 20 -6.09 -10.57 -16.08
N GLY A 21 -7.09 -11.32 -15.61
CA GLY A 21 -7.67 -12.42 -16.36
C GLY A 21 -8.66 -11.88 -17.39
N PHE A 22 -8.67 -12.47 -18.59
CA PHE A 22 -9.72 -12.21 -19.59
C PHE A 22 -10.30 -13.54 -20.08
N GLY A 23 -11.59 -13.50 -20.43
CA GLY A 23 -12.32 -14.62 -21.03
C GLY A 23 -13.40 -14.09 -21.95
N ILE A 24 -13.53 -14.67 -23.13
CA ILE A 24 -14.52 -14.32 -24.15
C ILE A 24 -15.41 -15.52 -24.35
N ILE A 25 -16.73 -15.30 -24.29
CA ILE A 25 -17.72 -16.30 -24.63
C ILE A 25 -18.63 -15.80 -25.76
N ASP A 26 -19.13 -16.72 -26.57
CA ASP A 26 -20.26 -16.47 -27.43
C ASP A 26 -21.55 -16.64 -26.63
N LEU A 27 -22.36 -15.58 -26.51
CA LEU A 27 -23.59 -15.61 -25.74
C LEU A 27 -24.69 -16.42 -26.45
N ASP A 28 -24.65 -16.59 -27.75
CA ASP A 28 -25.70 -17.33 -28.46
C ASP A 28 -25.43 -18.84 -28.35
N GLU A 29 -24.17 -19.26 -28.52
CA GLU A 29 -23.77 -20.67 -28.48
C GLU A 29 -23.28 -21.18 -27.11
N SER A 30 -23.05 -20.29 -26.13
CA SER A 30 -22.40 -20.63 -24.85
C SER A 30 -20.97 -21.17 -25.01
N GLU A 31 -20.30 -20.91 -26.13
CA GLU A 31 -18.95 -21.43 -26.38
C GLU A 31 -17.85 -20.51 -25.87
N ILE A 32 -16.72 -21.11 -25.48
CA ILE A 32 -15.52 -20.37 -25.05
C ILE A 32 -14.72 -20.00 -26.29
N VAL A 33 -14.53 -18.70 -26.54
CA VAL A 33 -13.84 -18.18 -27.74
C VAL A 33 -12.36 -17.94 -27.49
N ASP A 34 -12.00 -17.28 -26.40
CA ASP A 34 -10.60 -17.04 -26.01
C ASP A 34 -10.46 -16.70 -24.53
N TYR A 35 -9.28 -16.92 -23.96
CA TYR A 35 -9.00 -16.69 -22.56
C TYR A 35 -7.51 -16.65 -22.27
N GLY A 36 -7.12 -15.88 -21.24
CA GLY A 36 -5.72 -15.76 -20.86
C GLY A 36 -5.49 -14.84 -19.68
N VAL A 37 -4.22 -14.67 -19.32
CA VAL A 37 -3.83 -13.89 -18.14
C VAL A 37 -2.69 -12.93 -18.46
N ARG A 38 -2.89 -11.66 -18.15
CA ARG A 38 -1.87 -10.62 -18.15
C ARG A 38 -1.33 -10.40 -16.74
N LEU A 39 -0.05 -10.74 -16.53
CA LEU A 39 0.65 -10.67 -15.26
C LEU A 39 1.60 -9.47 -15.19
N PHE A 40 1.63 -8.80 -14.05
CA PHE A 40 2.52 -7.67 -13.81
C PHE A 40 2.88 -7.54 -12.32
N LYS A 41 4.05 -6.97 -12.05
CA LYS A 41 4.44 -6.63 -10.68
C LYS A 41 3.46 -5.63 -10.09
N GLU A 42 3.18 -5.78 -8.80
CA GLU A 42 2.37 -4.84 -8.05
C GLU A 42 2.90 -3.40 -8.19
N GLY A 43 2.01 -2.44 -8.37
CA GLY A 43 2.36 -1.02 -8.35
C GLY A 43 2.61 -0.53 -6.94
N THR A 44 3.77 -0.82 -6.34
CA THR A 44 3.98 -0.53 -4.92
C THR A 44 4.28 0.96 -4.68
N ALA A 45 3.56 1.56 -3.72
CA ALA A 45 3.92 2.86 -3.17
C ALA A 45 5.29 2.79 -2.46
N ALA A 46 5.64 1.63 -1.90
CA ALA A 46 6.87 1.37 -1.17
C ALA A 46 8.15 1.64 -1.98
N GLU A 47 8.19 1.29 -3.27
CA GLU A 47 9.34 1.59 -4.14
C GLU A 47 9.53 3.11 -4.33
N ASN A 48 8.43 3.83 -4.56
CA ASN A 48 8.47 5.29 -4.72
C ASN A 48 8.75 6.00 -3.40
N GLU A 49 8.26 5.47 -2.28
CA GLU A 49 8.59 5.91 -0.93
C GLU A 49 10.08 5.74 -0.66
N THR A 50 10.64 4.55 -0.92
CA THR A 50 12.09 4.30 -0.84
C THR A 50 12.86 5.32 -1.67
N ARG A 51 12.45 5.55 -2.94
CA ARG A 51 13.06 6.58 -3.80
C ARG A 51 12.98 7.99 -3.18
N ARG A 52 11.83 8.35 -2.60
CA ARG A 52 11.58 9.66 -1.95
C ARG A 52 12.45 9.82 -0.71
N THR A 53 12.51 8.80 0.15
CA THR A 53 13.31 8.76 1.36
C THR A 53 14.79 8.91 1.05
N LYS A 54 15.31 8.17 0.05
CA LYS A 54 16.72 8.32 -0.38
C LYS A 54 17.00 9.70 -0.99
N ARG A 55 16.07 10.26 -1.78
CA ARG A 55 16.19 11.64 -2.29
C ARG A 55 16.22 12.66 -1.15
N GLY A 56 15.37 12.50 -0.15
CA GLY A 56 15.37 13.30 1.08
C GLY A 56 16.70 13.20 1.82
N GLY A 57 17.17 11.98 2.09
CA GLY A 57 18.46 11.71 2.74
C GLY A 57 19.66 12.34 2.02
N ARG A 58 19.72 12.23 0.67
CA ARG A 58 20.75 12.90 -0.14
C ARG A 58 20.71 14.41 0.02
N ARG A 59 19.52 15.02 -0.01
CA ARG A 59 19.35 16.48 0.21
C ARG A 59 19.78 16.91 1.61
N LEU A 60 19.43 16.13 2.64
CA LEU A 60 19.85 16.39 4.02
C LEU A 60 21.37 16.33 4.17
N LYS A 61 22.01 15.27 3.63
CA LYS A 61 23.48 15.14 3.62
C LYS A 61 24.13 16.32 2.89
N ARG A 62 23.70 16.62 1.66
CA ARG A 62 24.22 17.74 0.86
C ARG A 62 24.11 19.06 1.59
N ARG A 63 22.92 19.43 2.09
CA ARG A 63 22.70 20.68 2.83
C ARG A 63 23.50 20.75 4.13
N ARG A 64 23.78 19.62 4.79
CA ARG A 64 24.68 19.57 5.96
C ARG A 64 26.12 19.86 5.57
N VAL A 65 26.60 19.30 4.46
CA VAL A 65 27.95 19.56 3.92
C VAL A 65 28.08 21.02 3.52
N THR A 66 27.18 21.52 2.66
CA THR A 66 27.17 22.93 2.22
C THR A 66 27.12 23.92 3.39
N ARG A 67 26.32 23.66 4.43
CA ARG A 67 26.31 24.55 5.62
C ARG A 67 27.66 24.62 6.33
N ARG A 68 28.41 23.51 6.39
CA ARG A 68 29.75 23.52 6.97
C ARG A 68 30.76 24.22 6.06
N GLU A 69 30.64 24.04 4.75
CA GLU A 69 31.47 24.73 3.75
C GLU A 69 31.25 26.24 3.78
N ASP A 70 29.98 26.69 3.82
CA ASP A 70 29.63 28.11 3.92
C ASP A 70 30.15 28.71 5.22
N MET A 71 30.04 28.00 6.35
CA MET A 71 30.63 28.44 7.63
C MET A 71 32.15 28.55 7.52
N LEU A 72 32.82 27.55 6.93
CA LEU A 72 34.26 27.57 6.73
C LEU A 72 34.69 28.76 5.85
N HIS A 73 33.93 29.04 4.79
CA HIS A 73 34.20 30.16 3.89
C HIS A 73 34.04 31.51 4.59
N LEU A 74 32.96 31.69 5.36
CA LEU A 74 32.71 32.89 6.16
C LEU A 74 33.86 33.15 7.15
N LEU A 75 34.30 32.12 7.88
CA LEU A 75 35.38 32.26 8.87
C LEU A 75 36.73 32.58 8.21
N LYS A 76 37.00 32.05 7.01
CA LYS A 76 38.19 32.40 6.23
C LYS A 76 38.15 33.84 5.72
N GLN A 77 37.02 34.29 5.19
CA GLN A 77 36.84 35.67 4.73
C GLN A 77 36.99 36.68 5.88
N ALA A 78 36.53 36.31 7.08
CA ALA A 78 36.69 37.11 8.28
C ALA A 78 38.11 37.05 8.91
N GLY A 79 39.05 36.31 8.31
CA GLY A 79 40.42 36.19 8.83
C GLY A 79 40.56 35.40 10.14
N ILE A 80 39.51 34.67 10.58
CA ILE A 80 39.51 33.92 11.84
C ILE A 80 40.37 32.64 11.75
N ILE A 81 40.42 32.04 10.55
CA ILE A 81 41.18 30.81 10.29
C ILE A 81 41.93 30.89 8.96
N SER A 82 43.04 30.16 8.87
CA SER A 82 43.82 30.02 7.65
C SER A 82 43.19 29.05 6.64
N THR A 83 43.77 28.99 5.43
CA THR A 83 43.38 28.01 4.41
C THR A 83 43.69 26.57 4.81
N SER A 84 44.70 26.35 5.67
CA SER A 84 45.18 25.05 6.16
C SER A 84 44.50 24.55 7.44
N PHE A 85 43.44 25.22 7.91
CA PHE A 85 42.75 24.86 9.14
C PHE A 85 42.16 23.44 9.15
N HIS A 86 42.35 22.74 10.27
CA HIS A 86 41.75 21.44 10.57
C HIS A 86 41.02 21.49 11.92
N PRO A 87 39.76 21.00 12.03
CA PRO A 87 39.04 21.00 13.30
C PRO A 87 39.73 20.13 14.37
N LEU A 88 39.72 20.60 15.62
CA LEU A 88 40.24 19.86 16.76
C LEU A 88 39.36 18.64 17.10
N ASN A 89 39.95 17.65 17.77
CA ASN A 89 39.29 16.38 18.10
C ASN A 89 38.34 16.44 19.33
N ASN A 90 38.34 17.55 20.08
CA ASN A 90 37.61 17.74 21.34
C ASN A 90 36.53 18.86 21.25
N PRO A 91 35.60 18.82 20.28
CA PRO A 91 34.67 19.93 20.04
C PRO A 91 33.70 20.21 21.20
N TYR A 92 33.45 19.24 22.10
CA TYR A 92 32.58 19.44 23.26
C TYR A 92 33.28 20.26 24.35
N ASP A 93 34.57 19.99 24.62
CA ASP A 93 35.34 20.77 25.60
C ASP A 93 35.54 22.20 25.13
N VAL A 94 35.84 22.38 23.84
CA VAL A 94 35.98 23.70 23.24
C VAL A 94 34.68 24.50 23.30
N ARG A 95 33.52 23.86 23.08
CA ARG A 95 32.21 24.51 23.22
C ARG A 95 31.92 24.93 24.66
N VAL A 96 32.24 24.08 25.64
CA VAL A 96 32.06 24.41 27.08
C VAL A 96 32.99 25.55 27.49
N LYS A 97 34.25 25.54 27.06
CA LYS A 97 35.20 26.64 27.30
C LYS A 97 34.67 27.96 26.74
N GLY A 98 34.15 27.94 25.51
CA GLY A 98 33.63 29.12 24.84
C GLY A 98 32.40 29.76 25.50
N LEU A 99 31.71 29.08 26.42
CA LEU A 99 30.56 29.65 27.15
C LEU A 99 30.97 30.75 28.13
N ASN A 100 32.23 30.74 28.59
CA ASN A 100 32.73 31.62 29.63
C ASN A 100 34.07 32.30 29.26
N GLU A 101 34.77 31.81 28.25
CA GLU A 101 36.12 32.27 27.87
C GLU A 101 36.22 32.65 26.38
N ARG A 102 37.21 33.49 26.06
CA ARG A 102 37.59 33.76 24.67
C ARG A 102 38.26 32.52 24.07
N LEU A 103 37.83 32.15 22.86
CA LEU A 103 38.44 31.06 22.09
C LEU A 103 39.42 31.63 21.06
N ASN A 104 40.50 30.90 20.79
CA ASN A 104 41.33 31.22 19.63
C ASN A 104 40.59 30.87 18.32
N GLY A 105 41.13 31.31 17.17
CA GLY A 105 40.48 31.12 15.87
C GLY A 105 40.18 29.66 15.53
N GLU A 106 41.10 28.74 15.84
CA GLU A 106 40.93 27.30 15.57
C GLU A 106 39.90 26.64 16.49
N GLU A 107 39.91 27.01 17.76
CA GLU A 107 38.94 26.59 18.78
C GLU A 107 37.53 27.06 18.39
N LEU A 108 37.38 28.35 18.08
CA LEU A 108 36.11 28.93 17.68
C LEU A 108 35.56 28.25 16.41
N ALA A 109 36.40 28.08 15.38
CA ALA A 109 36.00 27.41 14.16
C ALA A 109 35.59 25.94 14.41
N THR A 110 36.28 25.23 15.30
CA THR A 110 35.94 23.86 15.70
C THR A 110 34.54 23.80 16.34
N ALA A 111 34.24 24.70 17.28
CA ALA A 111 32.94 24.78 17.94
C ALA A 111 31.81 25.07 16.93
N LEU A 112 31.97 26.08 16.08
CA LEU A 112 30.95 26.51 15.11
C LEU A 112 30.69 25.45 14.02
N LEU A 113 31.74 24.78 13.51
CA LEU A 113 31.58 23.70 12.54
C LEU A 113 30.90 22.47 13.14
N HIS A 114 31.11 22.20 14.44
CA HIS A 114 30.41 21.14 15.16
C HIS A 114 28.91 21.45 15.31
N LEU A 115 28.56 22.68 15.72
CA LEU A 115 27.18 23.17 15.78
C LEU A 115 26.50 23.11 14.40
N CYS A 116 27.19 23.52 13.34
CA CYS A 116 26.69 23.39 11.97
C CYS A 116 26.41 21.93 11.57
N LYS A 117 27.21 20.96 12.05
CA LYS A 117 27.02 19.54 11.76
C LYS A 117 25.78 18.97 12.46
N HIS A 118 25.54 19.40 13.70
CA HIS A 118 24.54 18.85 14.63
C HIS A 118 23.66 19.97 15.24
N ARG A 119 22.78 20.57 14.42
CA ARG A 119 21.95 21.74 14.78
C ARG A 119 20.56 21.43 15.37
N GLY A 120 20.36 20.21 15.89
CA GLY A 120 19.07 19.80 16.48
C GLY A 120 17.88 19.64 15.52
N SER A 121 16.70 19.46 16.12
CA SER A 121 15.40 19.30 15.46
C SER A 121 14.60 20.61 15.48
N SER A 122 13.89 20.88 14.38
CA SER A 122 12.98 22.02 14.26
C SER A 122 11.50 21.63 14.44
N VAL A 123 11.22 20.48 15.05
CA VAL A 123 9.85 20.12 15.42
C VAL A 123 9.44 21.03 16.57
N GLU A 124 8.68 22.07 16.25
CA GLU A 124 8.00 22.90 17.23
C GLU A 124 6.80 22.12 17.74
N THR A 125 6.64 22.03 19.07
CA THR A 125 5.63 21.21 19.73
C THR A 125 4.26 21.88 19.71
N ILE A 126 3.74 22.18 18.52
CA ILE A 126 2.36 22.65 18.33
C ILE A 126 1.74 21.82 17.20
N GLU A 127 1.44 20.55 17.48
CA GLU A 127 0.45 19.78 16.72
C GLU A 127 -0.23 18.79 17.71
N ASP A 128 -1.48 19.11 18.08
CA ASP A 128 -2.46 18.23 18.75
C ASP A 128 -2.97 17.14 17.79
N ASP A 129 -2.05 16.40 17.18
CA ASP A 129 -2.37 15.32 16.25
C ASP A 129 -2.03 13.99 16.92
N GLU A 130 -2.91 13.52 17.81
CA GLU A 130 -2.76 12.31 18.63
C GLU A 130 -2.47 11.04 17.80
N ALA A 131 -2.89 11.00 16.53
CA ALA A 131 -2.73 9.83 15.66
C ALA A 131 -1.28 9.58 15.20
N LYS A 132 -0.42 10.61 15.13
CA LYS A 132 1.02 10.46 14.79
C LYS A 132 1.91 10.15 16.01
N ALA A 133 1.33 10.08 17.21
CA ALA A 133 2.08 9.98 18.46
C ALA A 133 2.78 8.63 18.70
N LYS A 134 2.40 7.54 18.02
CA LYS A 134 2.96 6.21 18.30
C LYS A 134 4.40 5.98 17.79
N GLU A 135 4.81 6.57 16.66
CA GLU A 135 6.21 6.56 16.20
C GLU A 135 6.98 7.81 16.64
N ALA A 136 6.30 8.96 16.80
CA ALA A 136 6.91 10.21 17.25
C ALA A 136 7.09 10.30 18.78
N GLY A 137 6.50 9.38 19.55
CA GLY A 137 6.43 9.44 21.01
C GLY A 137 7.80 9.45 21.68
N GLU A 138 8.74 8.65 21.19
CA GLU A 138 10.07 8.56 21.79
C GLU A 138 10.91 9.82 21.54
N THR A 139 10.95 10.33 20.29
CA THR A 139 11.68 11.58 19.99
C THR A 139 11.03 12.80 20.66
N LYS A 140 9.70 12.87 20.72
CA LYS A 140 8.99 13.93 21.46
C LYS A 140 9.29 13.87 22.96
N LYS A 141 9.29 12.67 23.54
CA LYS A 141 9.66 12.44 24.95
C LYS A 141 11.10 12.87 25.22
N VAL A 142 12.05 12.48 24.38
CA VAL A 142 13.46 12.89 24.52
C VAL A 142 13.64 14.40 24.40
N LEU A 143 12.98 15.05 23.44
CA LEU A 143 13.02 16.52 23.31
C LEU A 143 12.47 17.19 24.57
N SER A 144 11.35 16.71 25.12
CA SER A 144 10.77 17.23 26.35
C SER A 144 11.67 17.04 27.58
N MET A 145 12.28 15.85 27.72
CA MET A 145 13.23 15.58 28.82
C MET A 145 14.47 16.46 28.71
N ASN A 146 15.01 16.63 27.49
CA ASN A 146 16.15 17.52 27.26
C ASN A 146 15.79 18.98 27.53
N ASP A 147 14.59 19.43 27.17
CA ASP A 147 14.12 20.79 27.50
C ASP A 147 14.04 21.02 29.01
N GLN A 148 13.66 20.02 29.81
CA GLN A 148 13.69 20.12 31.28
C GLN A 148 15.11 20.28 31.82
N LEU A 149 16.09 19.55 31.26
CA LEU A 149 17.50 19.69 31.63
C LEU A 149 18.06 21.07 31.22
N LEU A 150 17.63 21.62 30.08
CA LEU A 150 18.03 22.96 29.64
C LEU A 150 17.44 24.04 30.56
N LYS A 151 16.22 23.86 31.08
CA LYS A 151 15.58 24.78 32.03
C LYS A 151 16.33 24.89 33.37
N SER A 152 17.22 23.95 33.69
CA SER A 152 18.08 24.05 34.89
C SER A 152 19.29 24.99 34.68
N GLY A 153 19.30 25.81 33.63
CA GLY A 153 20.37 26.76 33.31
C GLY A 153 21.56 26.17 32.55
N LYS A 154 21.48 24.90 32.13
CA LYS A 154 22.55 24.23 31.36
C LYS A 154 22.40 24.47 29.86
N TYR A 155 23.53 24.55 29.15
CA TYR A 155 23.59 24.53 27.69
C TYR A 155 23.76 23.12 27.12
N VAL A 156 23.54 22.95 25.81
CA VAL A 156 23.55 21.62 25.17
C VAL A 156 24.92 20.94 25.31
N CYS A 157 26.02 21.65 25.14
CA CYS A 157 27.37 21.10 25.28
C CYS A 157 27.69 20.61 26.69
N GLU A 158 27.13 21.25 27.73
CA GLU A 158 27.32 20.84 29.13
C GLU A 158 26.60 19.53 29.42
N ILE A 159 25.34 19.41 28.97
CA ILE A 159 24.58 18.16 29.07
C ILE A 159 25.28 17.04 28.29
N GLN A 160 25.82 17.35 27.11
CA GLN A 160 26.59 16.38 26.31
C GLN A 160 27.87 15.94 27.04
N LYS A 161 28.60 16.86 27.69
CA LYS A 161 29.81 16.54 28.46
C LYS A 161 29.50 15.72 29.71
N GLU A 162 28.41 16.03 30.40
CA GLU A 162 27.94 15.25 31.53
C GLU A 162 27.62 13.81 31.12
N ARG A 163 26.92 13.61 29.99
CA ARG A 163 26.63 12.27 29.44
C ARG A 163 27.87 11.51 29.04
N LEU A 164 28.89 12.18 28.50
CA LEU A 164 30.16 11.53 28.21
C LEU A 164 30.79 10.99 29.49
N ARG A 165 30.74 11.77 30.59
CA ARG A 165 31.27 11.37 31.90
C ARG A 165 30.47 10.23 32.54
N THR A 166 29.13 10.29 32.49
CA THR A 166 28.28 9.30 33.18
C THR A 166 28.06 8.04 32.36
N ASN A 167 27.90 8.15 31.04
CA ASN A 167 27.47 7.05 30.18
C ASN A 167 28.61 6.56 29.25
N GLY A 168 29.76 7.24 29.22
CA GLY A 168 30.88 6.92 28.32
C GLY A 168 30.62 7.22 26.84
N HIS A 169 29.47 7.81 26.49
CA HIS A 169 29.11 8.16 25.12
C HIS A 169 28.11 9.33 25.05
N ILE A 170 28.12 10.04 23.93
CA ILE A 170 27.23 11.19 23.67
C ILE A 170 26.21 10.88 22.56
N ARG A 171 26.56 9.97 21.65
CA ARG A 171 25.82 9.79 20.40
C ARG A 171 24.76 8.70 20.58
N GLY A 172 23.52 9.05 20.28
CA GLY A 172 22.38 8.15 20.36
C GLY A 172 21.09 8.92 20.17
N HIS A 173 19.97 8.32 20.55
CA HIS A 173 18.64 8.92 20.42
C HIS A 173 18.43 10.05 21.45
N GLU A 174 18.98 9.87 22.64
CA GLU A 174 18.99 10.82 23.76
C GLU A 174 19.63 12.18 23.41
N ASN A 175 20.51 12.23 22.40
CA ASN A 175 21.23 13.43 21.96
C ASN A 175 20.44 14.31 20.96
N ASN A 176 19.11 14.22 20.98
CA ASN A 176 18.22 15.05 20.17
C ASN A 176 17.78 16.28 20.96
N PHE A 177 18.24 17.46 20.56
CA PHE A 177 17.82 18.75 21.14
C PHE A 177 17.08 19.60 20.10
N LYS A 178 16.32 20.60 20.56
CA LYS A 178 15.70 21.60 19.67
C LYS A 178 16.78 22.49 19.03
N THR A 179 16.55 22.94 17.80
CA THR A 179 17.47 23.86 17.12
C THR A 179 17.66 25.16 17.90
N ARG A 180 16.62 25.66 18.58
CA ARG A 180 16.70 26.85 19.43
C ARG A 180 17.77 26.71 20.52
N ALA A 181 17.82 25.59 21.21
CA ALA A 181 18.82 25.35 22.26
C ALA A 181 20.28 25.40 21.74
N TYR A 182 20.53 24.91 20.53
CA TYR A 182 21.85 25.04 19.89
C TYR A 182 22.16 26.48 19.46
N VAL A 183 21.14 27.26 19.10
CA VAL A 183 21.27 28.67 18.76
C VAL A 183 21.54 29.49 20.02
N ASP A 184 20.82 29.24 21.11
CA ASP A 184 21.03 29.88 22.41
C ASP A 184 22.46 29.63 22.92
N GLU A 185 22.95 28.39 22.82
CA GLU A 185 24.36 28.07 23.11
C GLU A 185 25.33 28.82 22.19
N ALA A 186 25.05 28.87 20.88
CA ALA A 186 25.91 29.58 19.94
C ALA A 186 25.97 31.09 20.26
N PHE A 187 24.84 31.70 20.65
CA PHE A 187 24.79 33.09 21.09
C PHE A 187 25.66 33.32 22.32
N GLN A 188 25.56 32.44 23.33
CA GLN A 188 26.39 32.52 24.53
C GLN A 188 27.88 32.37 24.23
N ILE A 189 28.25 31.47 23.32
CA ILE A 189 29.66 31.34 22.91
C ILE A 189 30.13 32.63 22.24
N LEU A 190 29.33 33.17 21.32
CA LEU A 190 29.66 34.37 20.55
C LEU A 190 29.66 35.65 21.39
N SER A 191 28.92 35.73 22.50
CA SER A 191 28.93 36.90 23.38
C SER A 191 30.29 37.13 24.04
N HIS A 192 31.06 36.05 24.25
CA HIS A 192 32.42 36.08 24.80
C HIS A 192 33.51 36.25 23.72
N GLN A 193 33.12 36.39 22.45
CA GLN A 193 34.06 36.60 21.35
C GLN A 193 34.03 38.06 20.87
N ASP A 194 35.22 38.54 20.55
CA ASP A 194 35.49 39.85 19.99
C ASP A 194 35.28 39.82 18.46
N LEU A 195 34.00 39.89 18.05
CA LEU A 195 33.55 39.84 16.65
C LEU A 195 32.46 40.89 16.43
N SER A 196 32.34 41.40 15.20
CA SER A 196 31.26 42.35 14.86
C SER A 196 29.87 41.70 14.96
N ASN A 197 28.84 42.51 15.21
CA ASN A 197 27.46 42.04 15.33
C ASN A 197 26.93 41.45 14.01
N GLU A 198 27.38 41.97 12.88
CA GLU A 198 27.06 41.47 11.54
C GLU A 198 27.59 40.05 11.36
N LEU A 199 28.85 39.81 11.76
CA LEU A 199 29.48 38.50 11.67
C LEU A 199 28.82 37.49 12.63
N LYS A 200 28.52 37.89 13.87
CA LYS A 200 27.76 37.06 14.82
C LYS A 200 26.40 36.66 14.24
N SER A 201 25.68 37.61 13.64
CA SER A 201 24.37 37.37 13.01
C SER A 201 24.46 36.43 11.80
N ALA A 202 25.50 36.59 10.97
CA ALA A 202 25.76 35.70 9.84
C ALA A 202 26.05 34.26 10.30
N ILE A 203 26.85 34.09 11.36
CA ILE A 203 27.15 32.78 11.96
C ILE A 203 25.86 32.10 12.44
N ILE A 204 25.03 32.80 13.21
CA ILE A 204 23.76 32.27 13.73
C ILE A 204 22.80 31.91 12.59
N THR A 205 22.74 32.73 11.54
CA THR A 205 21.94 32.47 10.35
C THR A 205 22.36 31.17 9.68
N ILE A 206 23.66 30.92 9.52
CA ILE A 206 24.17 29.68 8.93
C ILE A 206 23.82 28.47 9.81
N ILE A 207 23.98 28.57 11.14
CA ILE A 207 23.67 27.49 12.09
C ILE A 207 22.17 27.12 12.05
N SER A 208 21.28 28.11 12.10
CA SER A 208 19.83 27.92 12.14
C SER A 208 19.20 27.60 10.78
N ARG A 209 19.93 27.86 9.68
CA ARG A 209 19.45 27.77 8.28
C ARG A 209 18.62 26.52 7.98
N LYS A 210 17.33 26.73 7.70
CA LYS A 210 16.39 25.72 7.17
C LYS A 210 15.70 26.27 5.93
N ARG A 211 15.21 25.37 5.08
CA ARG A 211 14.25 25.71 4.03
C ARG A 211 12.88 25.32 4.51
N MET A 212 11.90 26.18 4.30
CA MET A 212 10.53 25.88 4.65
C MET A 212 9.97 24.83 3.69
N TYR A 213 8.96 24.08 4.12
CA TYR A 213 8.43 22.98 3.30
C TYR A 213 7.72 23.50 2.04
N TYR A 214 7.12 24.68 2.12
CA TYR A 214 6.46 25.38 1.01
C TYR A 214 7.45 26.04 0.03
N ASP A 215 8.73 26.19 0.39
CA ASP A 215 9.78 26.66 -0.54
C ASP A 215 10.36 25.53 -1.41
N GLY A 216 10.37 24.32 -0.88
CA GLY A 216 10.99 23.19 -1.53
C GLY A 216 12.51 23.37 -1.81
N PRO A 217 13.07 22.60 -2.76
CA PRO A 217 14.46 22.72 -3.20
C PRO A 217 14.65 23.77 -4.32
N GLY A 218 15.92 24.14 -4.57
CA GLY A 218 16.29 24.98 -5.71
C GLY A 218 16.26 26.49 -5.44
N GLY A 219 16.53 27.27 -6.48
CA GLY A 219 16.53 28.73 -6.48
C GLY A 219 16.63 29.24 -7.93
N PRO A 220 16.59 30.57 -8.15
CA PRO A 220 16.64 31.16 -9.49
C PRO A 220 17.86 30.70 -10.31
N LEU A 221 19.03 30.63 -9.67
CA LEU A 221 20.31 30.19 -10.27
C LEU A 221 20.48 28.67 -10.29
N SER A 222 19.58 27.92 -9.67
CA SER A 222 19.66 26.46 -9.56
C SER A 222 18.26 25.86 -9.58
N PRO A 223 17.58 25.97 -10.73
CA PRO A 223 16.22 25.48 -10.90
C PRO A 223 16.14 23.96 -10.71
N THR A 224 14.98 23.49 -10.31
CA THR A 224 14.70 22.07 -10.13
C THR A 224 13.22 21.78 -10.36
N PRO A 225 12.87 20.68 -11.05
CA PRO A 225 11.47 20.31 -11.29
C PRO A 225 10.68 19.99 -10.00
N TYR A 226 11.35 19.97 -8.84
CA TYR A 226 10.76 19.67 -7.54
C TYR A 226 10.49 20.90 -6.67
N GLY A 227 10.82 22.11 -7.13
CA GLY A 227 10.80 23.34 -6.34
C GLY A 227 10.01 24.47 -6.98
N ARG A 228 10.11 25.66 -6.38
CA ARG A 228 9.43 26.89 -6.84
C ARG A 228 9.98 27.41 -8.18
N TYR A 229 11.26 27.16 -8.45
CA TYR A 229 11.93 27.50 -9.71
C TYR A 229 12.22 26.22 -10.48
N THR A 230 11.64 26.04 -11.67
CA THR A 230 11.71 24.79 -12.45
C THR A 230 12.64 24.87 -13.66
N TYR A 231 12.90 26.07 -14.19
CA TYR A 231 13.86 26.34 -15.27
C TYR A 231 14.64 27.64 -15.04
N PHE A 232 15.76 27.82 -15.75
CA PHE A 232 16.65 28.97 -15.59
C PHE A 232 16.03 30.22 -16.23
N GLY A 233 16.10 31.36 -15.56
CA GLY A 233 15.48 32.62 -16.02
C GLY A 233 13.99 32.77 -15.70
N GLN A 234 13.40 31.84 -14.93
CA GLN A 234 12.04 31.98 -14.42
C GLN A 234 11.94 33.22 -13.51
N LYS A 235 11.09 34.19 -13.88
CA LYS A 235 10.90 35.46 -13.14
C LYS A 235 10.16 35.23 -11.82
N GLU A 236 8.96 34.66 -11.89
CA GLU A 236 8.09 34.48 -10.72
C GLU A 236 8.18 33.06 -10.16
N PRO A 237 8.37 32.88 -8.84
CA PRO A 237 8.37 31.56 -8.22
C PRO A 237 6.97 30.94 -8.24
N ILE A 238 6.89 29.64 -8.56
CA ILE A 238 5.65 28.88 -8.46
C ILE A 238 5.27 28.73 -6.98
N ASP A 239 4.01 28.97 -6.64
CA ASP A 239 3.44 28.60 -5.34
C ASP A 239 3.17 27.09 -5.31
N LEU A 240 3.89 26.37 -4.45
CA LEU A 240 3.76 24.92 -4.34
C LEU A 240 2.43 24.50 -3.72
N ILE A 241 1.84 25.31 -2.84
CA ILE A 241 0.55 25.03 -2.21
C ILE A 241 -0.56 25.16 -3.25
N GLU A 242 -0.56 26.24 -4.03
CA GLU A 242 -1.53 26.42 -5.12
C GLU A 242 -1.39 25.37 -6.21
N LYS A 243 -0.17 24.96 -6.56
CA LYS A 243 0.05 23.86 -7.51
C LYS A 243 -0.56 22.53 -7.04
N MET A 244 -0.67 22.32 -5.72
CA MET A 244 -1.29 21.12 -5.13
C MET A 244 -2.79 21.28 -4.88
N ARG A 245 -3.33 22.50 -4.97
CA ARG A 245 -4.74 22.79 -4.77
C ARG A 245 -5.56 22.15 -5.88
N GLY A 246 -6.56 21.36 -5.50
CA GLY A 246 -7.46 20.73 -6.45
C GLY A 246 -8.40 21.74 -7.11
N LYS A 247 -8.98 21.34 -8.23
CA LYS A 247 -10.01 22.11 -8.94
C LYS A 247 -11.42 21.73 -8.50
N CYS A 248 -12.36 22.66 -8.62
CA CYS A 248 -13.75 22.45 -8.23
C CYS A 248 -14.38 21.33 -9.08
N SER A 249 -15.21 20.52 -8.42
CA SER A 249 -15.87 19.37 -9.06
C SER A 249 -16.96 19.79 -10.07
N LEU A 250 -17.47 21.02 -9.99
CA LEU A 250 -18.52 21.58 -10.85
C LEU A 250 -17.98 22.64 -11.83
N PHE A 251 -16.92 23.37 -11.44
CA PHE A 251 -16.24 24.37 -12.28
C PHE A 251 -14.74 24.04 -12.38
N PRO A 252 -14.29 23.23 -13.36
CA PRO A 252 -12.92 22.71 -13.44
C PRO A 252 -11.81 23.75 -13.53
N ASN A 253 -12.12 24.94 -14.03
CA ASN A 253 -11.15 26.03 -14.12
C ASN A 253 -10.94 26.71 -12.75
N GLU A 254 -11.93 26.63 -11.88
CA GLU A 254 -11.94 27.29 -10.58
C GLU A 254 -11.18 26.48 -9.51
N PRO A 255 -10.36 27.14 -8.68
CA PRO A 255 -9.72 26.49 -7.55
C PRO A 255 -10.74 26.17 -6.44
N ARG A 256 -10.48 25.11 -5.67
CA ARG A 256 -11.33 24.72 -4.53
C ARG A 256 -11.26 25.72 -3.39
N ALA A 257 -12.39 26.12 -2.80
CA ALA A 257 -12.43 26.99 -1.63
C ALA A 257 -11.83 26.32 -0.37
N PRO A 258 -11.32 27.07 0.62
CA PRO A 258 -10.94 26.53 1.92
C PRO A 258 -12.10 25.82 2.60
N LYS A 259 -11.81 24.76 3.34
CA LYS A 259 -12.84 23.95 4.00
C LYS A 259 -13.51 24.68 5.17
N LEU A 260 -12.75 25.53 5.85
CA LEU A 260 -13.21 26.36 6.98
C LEU A 260 -13.56 27.79 6.55
N ALA A 261 -13.75 28.03 5.25
CA ALA A 261 -14.31 29.29 4.78
C ALA A 261 -15.82 29.32 5.07
N TYR A 262 -16.36 30.51 5.33
CA TYR A 262 -17.77 30.70 5.68
C TYR A 262 -18.70 30.07 4.64
N SER A 263 -18.48 30.36 3.35
CA SER A 263 -19.28 29.81 2.24
C SER A 263 -19.28 28.27 2.23
N ALA A 264 -18.17 27.64 2.62
CA ALA A 264 -18.06 26.18 2.66
C ALA A 264 -18.75 25.57 3.89
N GLU A 265 -18.63 26.20 5.06
CA GLU A 265 -19.29 25.76 6.28
C GLU A 265 -20.81 25.94 6.18
N LEU A 266 -21.27 27.07 5.63
CA LEU A 266 -22.67 27.35 5.35
C LEU A 266 -23.28 26.31 4.39
N PHE A 267 -22.56 25.97 3.32
CA PHE A 267 -22.98 24.92 2.38
C PHE A 267 -23.24 23.58 3.07
N ASN A 268 -22.33 23.16 3.94
CA ASN A 268 -22.46 21.89 4.65
C ASN A 268 -23.65 21.90 5.61
N LEU A 269 -23.88 23.02 6.30
CA LEU A 269 -25.02 23.18 7.20
C LEU A 269 -26.35 23.21 6.45
N LEU A 270 -26.48 24.04 5.41
CA LEU A 270 -27.71 24.12 4.61
C LEU A 270 -28.05 22.77 3.97
N ASN A 271 -27.06 22.05 3.48
CA ASN A 271 -27.28 20.70 2.96
C ASN A 271 -27.72 19.73 4.07
N ASP A 272 -27.20 19.83 5.29
CA ASP A 272 -27.71 19.04 6.41
C ASP A 272 -29.19 19.36 6.67
N LEU A 273 -29.54 20.64 6.80
CA LEU A 273 -30.91 21.10 7.07
C LEU A 273 -31.90 20.65 5.99
N ASN A 274 -31.58 20.81 4.71
CA ASN A 274 -32.48 20.41 3.61
C ASN A 274 -32.61 18.88 3.46
N ASN A 275 -31.68 18.10 4.02
CA ASN A 275 -31.81 16.65 4.07
C ASN A 275 -32.65 16.16 5.25
N LEU A 276 -32.93 17.00 6.26
CA LEU A 276 -33.83 16.65 7.35
C LEU A 276 -35.27 16.54 6.85
N SER A 277 -36.08 15.77 7.59
CA SER A 277 -37.53 15.77 7.45
C SER A 277 -38.17 15.70 8.82
N ILE A 278 -39.17 16.56 9.04
CA ILE A 278 -39.93 16.69 10.28
C ILE A 278 -41.32 16.18 9.96
N GLU A 279 -41.67 15.01 10.49
CA GLU A 279 -42.99 14.37 10.24
C GLU A 279 -43.37 14.18 8.75
N GLY A 280 -42.39 14.15 7.85
CA GLY A 280 -42.62 14.03 6.40
C GLY A 280 -42.44 15.33 5.63
N GLU A 281 -42.40 16.48 6.30
CA GLU A 281 -42.18 17.80 5.69
C GLU A 281 -40.72 18.25 5.78
N LYS A 282 -40.36 19.27 5.00
CA LYS A 282 -39.02 19.87 4.94
C LYS A 282 -38.99 21.20 5.67
N LEU A 283 -37.78 21.66 6.01
CA LEU A 283 -37.60 22.96 6.65
C LEU A 283 -37.86 24.09 5.66
N THR A 284 -38.69 25.06 6.08
CA THR A 284 -38.98 26.25 5.27
C THR A 284 -37.80 27.24 5.26
N SER A 285 -37.86 28.19 4.34
CA SER A 285 -36.86 29.27 4.23
C SER A 285 -36.80 30.14 5.49
N GLU A 286 -37.94 30.41 6.12
CA GLU A 286 -38.06 31.18 7.37
C GLU A 286 -37.43 30.43 8.54
N GLN A 287 -37.70 29.12 8.66
CA GLN A 287 -37.11 28.29 9.70
C GLN A 287 -35.59 28.22 9.56
N LYS A 288 -35.08 28.06 8.34
CA LYS A 288 -33.63 28.11 8.08
C LYS A 288 -33.03 29.45 8.46
N ALA A 289 -33.70 30.57 8.15
CA ALA A 289 -33.23 31.89 8.53
C ALA A 289 -33.14 32.05 10.07
N MET A 290 -34.12 31.54 10.83
CA MET A 290 -34.07 31.55 12.30
C MET A 290 -32.91 30.69 12.84
N ILE A 291 -32.74 29.49 12.30
CA ILE A 291 -31.64 28.58 12.68
C ILE A 291 -30.28 29.25 12.40
N LEU A 292 -30.14 29.91 11.25
CA LEU A 292 -28.90 30.60 10.89
C LEU A 292 -28.56 31.71 11.87
N LYS A 293 -29.53 32.51 12.34
CA LYS A 293 -29.27 33.53 13.39
C LYS A 293 -28.63 32.91 14.63
N ILE A 294 -29.13 31.77 15.10
CA ILE A 294 -28.56 31.05 16.26
C ILE A 294 -27.15 30.56 15.96
N VAL A 295 -26.92 30.05 14.76
CA VAL A 295 -25.61 29.54 14.34
C VAL A 295 -24.60 30.66 14.15
N HIS A 296 -24.99 31.83 13.64
CA HIS A 296 -24.12 33.01 13.54
C HIS A 296 -23.69 33.51 14.92
N GLU A 297 -24.60 33.50 15.90
CA GLU A 297 -24.27 33.88 17.28
C GLU A 297 -23.36 32.86 17.98
N LYS A 298 -23.67 31.56 17.88
CA LYS A 298 -23.01 30.51 18.70
C LYS A 298 -21.91 29.72 17.99
N GLY A 299 -21.88 29.81 16.65
CA GLY A 299 -21.06 29.00 15.73
C GLY A 299 -21.60 27.59 15.47
N LYS A 300 -22.69 27.18 16.12
CA LYS A 300 -23.29 25.84 15.98
C LYS A 300 -24.71 25.77 16.51
N ILE A 301 -25.44 24.75 16.08
CA ILE A 301 -26.73 24.34 16.64
C ILE A 301 -26.71 22.82 16.91
N THR A 302 -27.08 22.41 18.11
CA THR A 302 -27.17 20.98 18.44
C THR A 302 -28.49 20.39 17.95
N PRO A 303 -28.57 19.08 17.64
CA PRO A 303 -29.84 18.44 17.24
C PRO A 303 -30.99 18.66 18.24
N LYS A 304 -30.68 18.71 19.55
CA LYS A 304 -31.67 19.01 20.60
C LYS A 304 -32.17 20.45 20.54
N GLN A 305 -31.27 21.41 20.29
CA GLN A 305 -31.65 22.80 20.11
C GLN A 305 -32.49 22.98 18.85
N LEU A 306 -32.08 22.36 17.73
CA LEU A 306 -32.87 22.36 16.51
C LEU A 306 -34.30 21.87 16.76
N ALA A 307 -34.46 20.70 17.40
CA ALA A 307 -35.76 20.14 17.72
C ALA A 307 -36.63 21.10 18.55
N LYS A 308 -36.01 21.77 19.53
CA LYS A 308 -36.70 22.81 20.33
C LYS A 308 -37.15 23.99 19.48
N GLU A 309 -36.31 24.50 18.59
CA GLU A 309 -36.63 25.66 17.73
C GLU A 309 -37.75 25.36 16.73
N VAL A 310 -37.82 24.11 16.23
CA VAL A 310 -38.89 23.68 15.33
C VAL A 310 -40.13 23.12 16.07
N GLY A 311 -40.12 23.10 17.40
CA GLY A 311 -41.28 22.73 18.22
C GLY A 311 -41.61 21.24 18.28
N VAL A 312 -40.66 20.34 18.00
CA VAL A 312 -40.87 18.88 17.99
C VAL A 312 -39.86 18.13 18.86
N SER A 313 -40.11 16.85 19.13
CA SER A 313 -39.13 15.97 19.78
C SER A 313 -38.05 15.53 18.79
N LEU A 314 -36.88 15.13 19.31
CA LEU A 314 -35.75 14.74 18.47
C LEU A 314 -36.06 13.48 17.63
N GLU A 315 -36.90 12.59 18.16
CA GLU A 315 -37.32 11.33 17.53
C GLU A 315 -38.22 11.56 16.30
N GLN A 316 -38.88 12.72 16.21
CA GLN A 316 -39.74 13.10 15.09
C GLN A 316 -38.93 13.62 13.88
N ILE A 317 -37.65 13.90 14.06
CA ILE A 317 -36.78 14.42 13.00
C ILE A 317 -35.95 13.28 12.40
N ARG A 318 -36.07 13.08 11.09
CA ARG A 318 -35.31 12.08 10.32
C ARG A 318 -34.31 12.77 9.39
N GLY A 319 -33.33 12.01 8.90
CA GLY A 319 -32.38 12.48 7.88
C GLY A 319 -31.08 13.08 8.42
N PHE A 320 -30.85 13.08 9.74
CA PHE A 320 -29.56 13.48 10.30
C PHE A 320 -28.41 12.61 9.78
N ARG A 321 -27.24 13.23 9.63
CA ARG A 321 -25.98 12.47 9.60
C ARG A 321 -25.75 11.86 10.99
N ILE A 322 -25.17 10.66 11.03
CA ILE A 322 -24.88 9.96 12.29
C ILE A 322 -23.39 9.69 12.46
N ASP A 323 -22.92 9.72 13.70
CA ASP A 323 -21.55 9.36 14.04
C ASP A 323 -21.34 7.82 14.09
N THR A 324 -20.13 7.38 14.44
CA THR A 324 -19.80 5.95 14.57
C THR A 324 -20.56 5.24 15.69
N LYS A 325 -21.07 6.00 16.67
CA LYS A 325 -21.87 5.52 17.80
C LYS A 325 -23.38 5.58 17.51
N GLY A 326 -23.79 6.19 16.40
CA GLY A 326 -25.18 6.35 15.98
C GLY A 326 -25.85 7.64 16.45
N SER A 327 -25.11 8.61 17.01
CA SER A 327 -25.66 9.88 17.47
C SER A 327 -25.85 10.89 16.31
N PRO A 328 -26.96 11.66 16.29
CA PRO A 328 -27.20 12.69 15.27
C PRO A 328 -26.14 13.79 15.25
N LEU A 329 -25.80 14.28 14.05
CA LEU A 329 -24.79 15.30 13.80
C LEU A 329 -25.33 16.40 12.87
N LEU A 330 -24.87 17.63 13.10
CA LEU A 330 -25.04 18.80 12.24
C LEU A 330 -23.68 19.46 12.01
N SER A 331 -23.52 20.13 10.86
CA SER A 331 -22.33 20.91 10.55
C SER A 331 -22.21 22.14 11.44
N GLU A 332 -20.97 22.50 11.78
CA GLU A 332 -20.65 23.68 12.60
C GLU A 332 -19.87 24.71 11.78
N LEU A 333 -20.00 25.99 12.15
CA LEU A 333 -19.31 27.14 11.54
C LEU A 333 -18.04 27.45 12.36
N THR A 334 -17.12 26.49 12.38
CA THR A 334 -15.93 26.53 13.24
C THR A 334 -14.95 27.61 12.81
N GLY A 335 -14.66 27.69 11.51
CA GLY A 335 -13.77 28.69 10.93
C GLY A 335 -14.32 30.10 11.10
N TYR A 336 -15.60 30.27 10.79
CA TYR A 336 -16.32 31.53 11.00
C TYR A 336 -16.22 32.00 12.46
N LYS A 337 -16.50 31.12 13.43
CA LYS A 337 -16.42 31.46 14.85
C LYS A 337 -15.03 31.93 15.28
N MET A 338 -13.97 31.24 14.83
CA MET A 338 -12.59 31.61 15.18
C MET A 338 -12.20 33.00 14.68
N ILE A 339 -12.65 33.37 13.48
CA ILE A 339 -12.40 34.71 12.92
C ILE A 339 -13.27 35.74 13.64
N ARG A 340 -14.56 35.44 13.84
CA ARG A 340 -15.52 36.31 14.53
C ARG A 340 -15.05 36.68 15.94
N GLU A 341 -14.56 35.72 16.72
CA GLU A 341 -14.04 35.98 18.07
C GLU A 341 -12.87 36.98 18.10
N VAL A 342 -12.08 37.09 17.02
CA VAL A 342 -11.01 38.09 16.91
C VAL A 342 -11.60 39.44 16.53
N LEU A 343 -12.49 39.49 15.53
CA LEU A 343 -13.13 40.72 15.06
C LEU A 343 -14.05 41.36 16.11
N GLU A 344 -14.75 40.55 16.93
CA GLU A 344 -15.59 41.03 18.02
C GLU A 344 -14.76 41.71 19.11
N LYS A 345 -13.58 41.17 19.42
CA LYS A 345 -12.67 41.75 20.42
C LYS A 345 -12.08 43.08 19.97
N SER A 346 -11.89 43.25 18.66
CA SER A 346 -11.38 44.49 18.08
C SER A 346 -12.47 45.49 17.69
N ASN A 347 -13.75 45.14 17.88
CA ASN A 347 -14.91 45.94 17.45
C ASN A 347 -14.82 46.34 15.96
N ASP A 348 -14.49 45.36 15.12
CA ASP A 348 -14.26 45.55 13.69
C ASP A 348 -15.56 45.73 12.89
N GLU A 349 -15.54 46.56 11.86
CA GLU A 349 -16.71 46.82 11.01
C GLU A 349 -17.12 45.64 10.11
N HIS A 350 -16.20 44.71 9.83
CA HIS A 350 -16.43 43.56 8.94
C HIS A 350 -17.16 42.39 9.62
N LEU A 351 -17.69 42.55 10.85
CA LEU A 351 -18.37 41.49 11.60
C LEU A 351 -19.49 40.79 10.83
N GLU A 352 -20.21 41.54 9.99
CA GLU A 352 -21.30 41.04 9.16
C GLU A 352 -20.88 40.78 7.69
N ASP A 353 -19.66 41.14 7.30
CA ASP A 353 -19.14 40.89 5.94
C ASP A 353 -18.60 39.46 5.80
N HIS A 354 -19.49 38.52 5.51
CA HIS A 354 -19.12 37.13 5.30
C HIS A 354 -18.15 36.87 4.13
N VAL A 355 -18.01 37.79 3.17
CA VAL A 355 -17.01 37.65 2.09
C VAL A 355 -15.62 37.86 2.65
N PHE A 356 -15.44 38.81 3.56
CA PHE A 356 -14.18 39.03 4.27
C PHE A 356 -13.71 37.79 5.04
N TYR A 357 -14.63 37.06 5.68
CA TYR A 357 -14.32 35.79 6.35
C TYR A 357 -13.78 34.73 5.37
N ASP A 358 -14.35 34.65 4.16
CA ASP A 358 -13.85 33.74 3.11
C ASP A 358 -12.43 34.11 2.67
N GLU A 359 -12.11 35.40 2.54
CA GLU A 359 -10.79 35.92 2.13
C GLU A 359 -9.72 35.68 3.20
N ILE A 360 -10.05 35.92 4.47
CA ILE A 360 -9.18 35.56 5.59
C ILE A 360 -8.93 34.04 5.61
N ALA A 361 -9.98 33.22 5.47
CA ALA A 361 -9.83 31.77 5.43
C ALA A 361 -8.96 31.30 4.26
N GLU A 362 -9.02 31.98 3.11
CA GLU A 362 -8.18 31.73 1.93
C GLU A 362 -6.71 32.02 2.24
N ILE A 363 -6.38 33.18 2.81
CA ILE A 363 -5.01 33.55 3.20
C ILE A 363 -4.46 32.56 4.22
N LEU A 364 -5.22 32.25 5.27
CA LEU A 364 -4.79 31.33 6.33
C LEU A 364 -4.56 29.91 5.79
N THR A 365 -5.33 29.49 4.79
CA THR A 365 -5.19 28.16 4.18
C THR A 365 -4.05 28.10 3.18
N LYS A 366 -3.86 29.13 2.36
CA LYS A 366 -2.81 29.17 1.32
C LYS A 366 -1.43 29.49 1.89
N THR A 367 -1.33 30.52 2.72
CA THR A 367 -0.06 31.07 3.22
C THR A 367 0.32 30.42 4.55
N LYS A 368 1.57 29.97 4.66
CA LYS A 368 2.01 29.06 5.73
C LYS A 368 2.96 29.67 6.75
N ASP A 369 3.60 30.79 6.43
CA ASP A 369 4.31 31.62 7.40
C ASP A 369 3.42 32.73 7.96
N ILE A 370 3.68 33.07 9.22
CA ILE A 370 2.92 34.08 9.95
C ILE A 370 3.16 35.47 9.35
N GLU A 371 4.39 35.82 9.00
CA GLU A 371 4.71 37.14 8.44
C GLU A 371 4.04 37.37 7.07
N GLY A 372 4.06 36.37 6.19
CA GLY A 372 3.33 36.41 4.92
C GLY A 372 1.81 36.50 5.11
N ARG A 373 1.25 35.85 6.15
CA ARG A 373 -0.17 36.00 6.51
C ARG A 373 -0.46 37.42 6.98
N LYS A 374 0.31 37.96 7.92
CA LYS A 374 0.16 39.33 8.42
C LYS A 374 0.15 40.32 7.25
N LYS A 375 1.15 40.22 6.36
CA LYS A 375 1.25 41.07 5.18
C LYS A 375 -0.01 41.00 4.31
N GLN A 376 -0.45 39.80 3.93
CA GLN A 376 -1.64 39.66 3.06
C GLN A 376 -2.94 40.10 3.75
N ILE A 377 -3.07 39.89 5.06
CA ILE A 377 -4.24 40.33 5.84
C ILE A 377 -4.27 41.86 5.93
N SER A 378 -3.12 42.51 6.20
CA SER A 378 -3.02 43.98 6.19
C SER A 378 -3.28 44.59 4.82
N GLU A 379 -3.02 43.86 3.73
CA GLU A 379 -3.34 44.28 2.36
C GLU A 379 -4.84 44.15 2.02
N LEU A 380 -5.62 43.36 2.78
CA LEU A 380 -7.07 43.21 2.55
C LEU A 380 -7.88 44.41 3.06
N SER A 381 -7.54 44.93 4.24
CA SER A 381 -8.19 46.10 4.81
C SER A 381 -7.19 46.89 5.66
N SER A 382 -7.14 48.21 5.42
CA SER A 382 -6.33 49.16 6.18
C SER A 382 -6.88 49.42 7.59
N ASP A 383 -8.14 49.05 7.83
CA ASP A 383 -8.86 49.37 9.06
C ASP A 383 -8.62 48.31 10.16
N LEU A 384 -8.03 47.17 9.80
CA LEU A 384 -7.55 46.18 10.76
C LEU A 384 -6.34 46.69 11.55
N ASN A 385 -6.49 46.78 12.87
CA ASN A 385 -5.35 47.09 13.75
C ASN A 385 -4.30 45.96 13.79
N GLU A 386 -3.05 46.30 14.13
CA GLU A 386 -1.93 45.35 14.13
C GLU A 386 -2.13 44.14 15.05
N GLU A 387 -2.83 44.33 16.17
CA GLU A 387 -3.12 43.24 17.11
C GLU A 387 -4.07 42.20 16.48
N SER A 388 -5.11 42.66 15.79
CA SER A 388 -6.08 41.82 15.10
C SER A 388 -5.42 41.06 13.96
N VAL A 389 -4.59 41.74 13.16
CA VAL A 389 -3.76 41.10 12.11
C VAL A 389 -2.88 40.00 12.71
N HIS A 390 -2.23 40.27 13.85
CA HIS A 390 -1.40 39.29 14.53
C HIS A 390 -2.20 38.08 15.03
N GLN A 391 -3.36 38.31 15.67
CA GLN A 391 -4.23 37.24 16.17
C GLN A 391 -4.80 36.38 15.03
N LEU A 392 -5.30 37.00 13.95
CA LEU A 392 -5.80 36.32 12.76
C LEU A 392 -4.70 35.47 12.11
N ALA A 393 -3.52 36.05 11.87
CA ALA A 393 -2.38 35.33 11.29
C ALA A 393 -1.94 34.11 12.12
N GLY A 394 -2.16 34.17 13.44
CA GLY A 394 -1.88 33.10 14.41
C GLY A 394 -2.85 31.90 14.36
N LEU A 395 -3.97 31.97 13.64
CA LEU A 395 -4.94 30.87 13.56
C LEU A 395 -4.39 29.69 12.74
N THR A 396 -4.22 28.52 13.37
CA THR A 396 -3.52 27.36 12.78
C THR A 396 -4.43 26.27 12.18
N LYS A 397 -5.74 26.28 12.49
CA LYS A 397 -6.67 25.20 12.06
C LYS A 397 -6.97 25.17 10.54
N PHE A 398 -6.70 26.27 9.83
CA PHE A 398 -6.96 26.43 8.40
C PHE A 398 -5.93 25.68 7.53
N THR A 399 -6.26 24.45 7.12
CA THR A 399 -5.28 23.54 6.49
C THR A 399 -5.78 22.80 5.24
N ALA A 400 -7.10 22.78 4.99
CA ALA A 400 -7.71 21.94 3.96
C ALA A 400 -8.65 22.72 3.03
N TYR A 401 -8.90 22.16 1.85
CA TYR A 401 -9.82 22.69 0.86
C TYR A 401 -11.08 21.83 0.73
N HIS A 402 -12.22 22.46 0.42
CA HIS A 402 -13.49 21.83 0.06
C HIS A 402 -13.41 21.16 -1.32
N SER A 403 -14.43 20.39 -1.74
CA SER A 403 -14.51 19.82 -3.10
C SER A 403 -15.01 20.81 -4.17
N LEU A 404 -15.52 21.97 -3.73
CA LEU A 404 -16.16 23.01 -4.53
C LEU A 404 -15.39 24.34 -4.43
N SER A 405 -15.50 25.19 -5.45
CA SER A 405 -14.98 26.57 -5.45
C SER A 405 -15.93 27.53 -4.76
N PHE A 406 -15.47 28.73 -4.42
CA PHE A 406 -16.34 29.80 -3.90
C PHE A 406 -17.51 30.09 -4.84
N LYS A 407 -17.25 30.10 -6.16
CA LYS A 407 -18.28 30.24 -7.20
C LYS A 407 -19.41 29.22 -7.07
N ALA A 408 -19.07 27.93 -6.96
CA ALA A 408 -20.07 26.88 -6.76
C ALA A 408 -20.79 26.99 -5.42
N LEU A 409 -20.04 27.25 -4.34
CA LEU A 409 -20.61 27.32 -3.00
C LEU A 409 -21.63 28.45 -2.89
N ARG A 410 -21.29 29.66 -3.33
CA ARG A 410 -22.17 30.83 -3.26
C ARG A 410 -23.46 30.61 -4.07
N LEU A 411 -23.32 30.11 -5.30
CA LEU A 411 -24.47 29.80 -6.17
C LEU A 411 -25.43 28.77 -5.55
N ILE A 412 -24.89 27.69 -4.98
CA ILE A 412 -25.74 26.63 -4.41
C ILE A 412 -26.30 27.03 -3.04
N ASN A 413 -25.55 27.77 -2.23
CA ASN A 413 -26.03 28.25 -0.93
C ASN A 413 -27.25 29.15 -1.08
N GLU A 414 -27.23 30.05 -2.07
CA GLU A 414 -28.36 30.92 -2.36
C GLU A 414 -29.64 30.11 -2.64
N GLU A 415 -29.53 29.07 -3.46
CA GLU A 415 -30.65 28.19 -3.80
C GLU A 415 -31.14 27.35 -2.61
N MET A 416 -30.21 26.71 -1.89
CA MET A 416 -30.53 25.88 -0.72
C MET A 416 -31.12 26.70 0.43
N LEU A 417 -30.82 27.99 0.50
CA LEU A 417 -31.44 28.89 1.47
C LEU A 417 -32.90 29.18 1.09
N LYS A 418 -33.18 29.42 -0.19
CA LYS A 418 -34.51 29.77 -0.70
C LYS A 418 -35.46 28.58 -0.89
N THR A 419 -34.93 27.36 -1.01
CA THR A 419 -35.72 26.16 -1.36
C THR A 419 -35.45 24.99 -0.43
N GLU A 420 -36.30 23.97 -0.50
CA GLU A 420 -36.13 22.70 0.24
C GLU A 420 -35.13 21.73 -0.43
N LEU A 421 -34.52 22.16 -1.54
CA LEU A 421 -33.66 21.33 -2.35
C LEU A 421 -32.31 21.12 -1.67
N ASN A 422 -31.82 19.88 -1.60
CA ASN A 422 -30.46 19.60 -1.18
C ASN A 422 -29.44 19.94 -2.27
N GLN A 423 -28.14 19.75 -1.99
CA GLN A 423 -27.07 20.11 -2.92
C GLN A 423 -27.25 19.45 -4.30
N MET A 424 -27.70 18.18 -4.36
CA MET A 424 -27.71 17.42 -5.62
C MET A 424 -28.91 17.83 -6.48
N GLN A 425 -30.03 18.11 -5.85
CA GLN A 425 -31.20 18.67 -6.50
C GLN A 425 -30.88 20.06 -7.06
N SER A 426 -30.22 20.93 -6.27
CA SER A 426 -29.79 22.26 -6.70
C SER A 426 -28.80 22.20 -7.88
N ILE A 427 -27.80 21.31 -7.83
CA ILE A 427 -26.85 21.09 -8.92
C ILE A 427 -27.56 20.64 -10.21
N THR A 428 -28.56 19.75 -10.07
CA THR A 428 -29.34 19.24 -11.20
C THR A 428 -30.20 20.34 -11.81
N LEU A 429 -30.85 21.15 -10.97
CA LEU A 429 -31.65 22.31 -11.38
C LEU A 429 -30.82 23.29 -12.23
N PHE A 430 -29.61 23.60 -11.79
CA PHE A 430 -28.73 24.52 -12.52
C PHE A 430 -28.05 23.90 -13.75
N GLY A 431 -28.28 22.60 -14.05
CA GLY A 431 -27.57 21.92 -15.14
C GLY A 431 -26.05 21.85 -14.95
N LEU A 432 -25.56 22.05 -13.72
CA LEU A 432 -24.12 22.13 -13.41
C LEU A 432 -23.43 20.77 -13.34
N LYS A 433 -24.16 19.70 -13.66
CA LYS A 433 -23.60 18.36 -13.79
C LYS A 433 -22.75 18.30 -15.05
N GLN A 434 -21.52 18.81 -14.96
CA GLN A 434 -20.58 18.74 -16.07
C GLN A 434 -20.19 17.29 -16.32
N ASN A 435 -20.37 16.84 -17.56
CA ASN A 435 -19.57 15.76 -18.11
C ASN A 435 -18.14 16.31 -18.27
N ASN A 436 -17.39 16.38 -17.16
CA ASN A 436 -15.94 16.66 -17.14
C ASN A 436 -15.12 15.51 -17.75
N GLU A 437 -15.69 14.87 -18.75
CA GLU A 437 -15.05 13.82 -19.52
C GLU A 437 -14.22 14.55 -20.57
N LEU A 438 -12.90 14.35 -20.54
CA LEU A 438 -12.08 14.60 -21.71
C LEU A 438 -12.82 13.97 -22.90
N SER A 439 -13.07 14.75 -23.96
CA SER A 439 -13.73 14.19 -25.14
C SER A 439 -12.83 13.08 -25.67
N VAL A 440 -13.35 11.84 -25.62
CA VAL A 440 -12.72 10.63 -26.16
C VAL A 440 -13.37 10.25 -27.49
N LYS A 441 -14.26 11.10 -28.02
CA LYS A 441 -14.88 10.93 -29.34
C LYS A 441 -13.79 10.90 -30.42
N GLY A 442 -13.82 9.87 -31.27
CA GLY A 442 -12.85 9.64 -32.34
C GLY A 442 -11.52 9.00 -31.89
N MET A 443 -11.32 8.74 -30.59
CA MET A 443 -10.12 8.03 -30.14
C MET A 443 -10.22 6.55 -30.49
N LYS A 444 -9.17 5.98 -31.11
CA LYS A 444 -9.12 4.55 -31.45
C LYS A 444 -9.03 3.64 -30.21
N ASN A 445 -8.31 4.10 -29.18
CA ASN A 445 -7.92 3.28 -28.03
C ASN A 445 -8.48 3.87 -26.74
N ILE A 446 -8.98 2.99 -25.88
CA ILE A 446 -9.36 3.33 -24.50
C ILE A 446 -8.08 3.65 -23.73
N GLN A 447 -8.06 4.80 -23.05
CA GLN A 447 -6.93 5.25 -22.23
C GLN A 447 -7.29 5.30 -20.76
N ALA A 448 -6.31 5.07 -19.90
CA ALA A 448 -6.52 5.22 -18.46
C ALA A 448 -6.68 6.69 -18.08
N ASP A 449 -7.63 6.99 -17.19
CA ASP A 449 -7.76 8.31 -16.59
C ASP A 449 -6.60 8.56 -15.60
N ASP A 450 -5.60 9.30 -16.07
CA ASP A 450 -4.44 9.65 -15.26
C ASP A 450 -4.76 10.70 -14.16
N THR A 451 -5.88 11.41 -14.29
CA THR A 451 -6.39 12.38 -13.30
C THR A 451 -7.07 11.70 -12.11
N ALA A 452 -7.57 10.46 -12.30
CA ALA A 452 -8.19 9.69 -11.24
C ALA A 452 -7.24 9.52 -10.02
N ILE A 453 -7.78 9.72 -8.82
CA ILE A 453 -7.03 9.62 -7.55
C ILE A 453 -6.99 8.16 -7.11
N LEU A 454 -6.24 7.36 -7.86
CA LEU A 454 -6.07 5.93 -7.62
C LEU A 454 -4.72 5.63 -6.97
N SER A 455 -4.68 4.55 -6.19
CA SER A 455 -3.41 4.02 -5.68
C SER A 455 -2.50 3.64 -6.86
N PRO A 456 -1.16 3.67 -6.70
CA PRO A 456 -0.25 3.23 -7.75
C PRO A 456 -0.49 1.79 -8.22
N VAL A 457 -1.00 0.92 -7.33
CA VAL A 457 -1.46 -0.44 -7.64
C VAL A 457 -2.63 -0.39 -8.62
N ALA A 458 -3.71 0.31 -8.25
CA ALA A 458 -4.91 0.42 -9.06
C ALA A 458 -4.64 1.08 -10.42
N LYS A 459 -3.83 2.16 -10.46
CA LYS A 459 -3.43 2.79 -11.74
C LYS A 459 -2.72 1.81 -12.67
N ARG A 460 -1.84 0.96 -12.13
CA ARG A 460 -1.14 -0.04 -12.94
C ARG A 460 -2.11 -1.09 -13.45
N ALA A 461 -2.99 -1.62 -12.60
CA ALA A 461 -3.97 -2.62 -12.99
C ALA A 461 -4.90 -2.10 -14.10
N GLN A 462 -5.40 -0.87 -13.98
CA GLN A 462 -6.24 -0.24 -15.01
C GLN A 462 -5.51 -0.05 -16.34
N ARG A 463 -4.28 0.49 -16.32
CA ARG A 463 -3.48 0.68 -17.54
C ARG A 463 -3.21 -0.63 -18.27
N GLU A 464 -2.97 -1.72 -17.54
CA GLU A 464 -2.79 -3.03 -18.17
C GLU A 464 -4.13 -3.62 -18.65
N THR A 465 -5.23 -3.40 -17.92
CA THR A 465 -6.59 -3.78 -18.34
C THR A 465 -6.95 -3.15 -19.68
N PHE A 466 -6.81 -1.83 -19.84
CA PHE A 466 -7.19 -1.17 -21.09
C PHE A 466 -6.31 -1.57 -22.27
N LYS A 467 -5.05 -1.94 -22.05
CA LYS A 467 -4.23 -2.55 -23.10
C LYS A 467 -4.78 -3.91 -23.54
N VAL A 468 -5.20 -4.75 -22.58
CA VAL A 468 -5.84 -6.05 -22.87
C VAL A 468 -7.13 -5.82 -23.65
N VAL A 469 -8.03 -4.95 -23.18
CA VAL A 469 -9.29 -4.63 -23.86
C VAL A 469 -9.06 -4.10 -25.27
N ASN A 470 -8.16 -3.12 -25.45
CA ASN A 470 -7.87 -2.59 -26.79
C ASN A 470 -7.31 -3.67 -27.72
N ARG A 471 -6.42 -4.54 -27.24
CA ARG A 471 -5.88 -5.62 -28.06
C ARG A 471 -6.94 -6.66 -28.42
N LEU A 472 -7.85 -6.99 -27.51
CA LEU A 472 -8.96 -7.90 -27.79
C LEU A 472 -9.94 -7.28 -28.80
N ARG A 473 -10.23 -5.97 -28.69
CA ARG A 473 -11.04 -5.24 -29.68
C ARG A 473 -10.42 -5.26 -31.08
N GLU A 474 -9.09 -5.15 -31.17
CA GLU A 474 -8.38 -5.28 -32.45
C GLU A 474 -8.49 -6.68 -33.09
N ILE A 475 -8.60 -7.73 -32.28
CA ILE A 475 -8.63 -9.12 -32.75
C ILE A 475 -10.06 -9.57 -33.08
N TYR A 476 -11.02 -9.25 -32.19
CA TYR A 476 -12.38 -9.80 -32.22
C TYR A 476 -13.46 -8.80 -32.64
N GLY A 477 -13.12 -7.51 -32.79
CA GLY A 477 -14.09 -6.45 -32.96
C GLY A 477 -14.68 -5.96 -31.64
N GLU A 478 -15.80 -5.24 -31.71
CA GLU A 478 -16.49 -4.75 -30.51
C GLU A 478 -17.33 -5.85 -29.86
N PHE A 479 -17.49 -5.78 -28.55
CA PHE A 479 -18.25 -6.76 -27.76
C PHE A 479 -19.69 -6.28 -27.55
N ASP A 480 -20.66 -7.19 -27.45
CA ASP A 480 -22.03 -6.84 -26.99
C ASP A 480 -21.95 -6.32 -25.55
N SER A 481 -21.18 -7.01 -24.71
CA SER A 481 -20.97 -6.58 -23.33
C SER A 481 -19.58 -6.90 -22.76
N ILE A 482 -19.16 -6.05 -21.83
CA ILE A 482 -17.95 -6.22 -21.03
C ILE A 482 -18.35 -6.27 -19.56
N VAL A 483 -17.99 -7.37 -18.89
CA VAL A 483 -18.30 -7.61 -17.47
C VAL A 483 -17.00 -7.59 -16.67
N VAL A 484 -16.95 -6.75 -15.63
CA VAL A 484 -15.71 -6.48 -14.87
C VAL A 484 -15.85 -6.87 -13.41
N GLU A 485 -14.95 -7.73 -12.92
CA GLU A 485 -14.69 -7.92 -11.51
C GLU A 485 -13.37 -7.20 -11.13
N MET A 486 -13.34 -6.54 -9.97
CA MET A 486 -12.10 -6.01 -9.41
C MET A 486 -11.84 -6.55 -8.00
N ALA A 487 -10.56 -6.72 -7.68
CA ALA A 487 -10.11 -6.98 -6.32
C ALA A 487 -10.49 -5.83 -5.38
N ARG A 488 -11.02 -6.18 -4.19
CA ARG A 488 -11.41 -5.19 -3.18
C ARG A 488 -10.22 -4.59 -2.43
N GLU A 489 -9.13 -5.34 -2.32
CA GLU A 489 -7.96 -4.95 -1.54
C GLU A 489 -7.02 -4.03 -2.33
N LYS A 490 -6.45 -3.02 -1.67
CA LYS A 490 -5.65 -1.98 -2.35
C LYS A 490 -4.25 -2.44 -2.73
N ASN A 491 -3.73 -3.45 -2.02
CA ASN A 491 -2.39 -3.99 -2.15
C ASN A 491 -2.32 -5.42 -1.56
N SER A 492 -1.23 -6.12 -1.84
CA SER A 492 -1.04 -7.51 -1.44
C SER A 492 -0.94 -7.69 0.09
N GLU A 493 -0.49 -6.68 0.83
CA GLU A 493 -0.42 -6.72 2.29
C GLU A 493 -1.80 -6.66 2.95
N GLU A 494 -2.67 -5.75 2.50
CA GLU A 494 -4.07 -5.68 2.91
C GLU A 494 -4.81 -6.96 2.56
N GLN A 495 -4.56 -7.54 1.38
CA GLN A 495 -5.11 -8.84 0.99
C GLN A 495 -4.69 -9.95 1.95
N ARG A 496 -3.39 -10.07 2.25
CA ARG A 496 -2.87 -11.04 3.24
C ARG A 496 -3.42 -10.79 4.64
N LYS A 497 -3.60 -9.52 5.03
CA LYS A 497 -4.20 -9.15 6.31
C LYS A 497 -5.67 -9.58 6.37
N ALA A 498 -6.46 -9.27 5.35
CA ALA A 498 -7.86 -9.65 5.27
C ALA A 498 -8.04 -11.18 5.25
N ILE A 499 -7.17 -11.91 4.54
CA ILE A 499 -7.15 -13.38 4.57
C ILE A 499 -6.84 -13.88 5.97
N ARG A 500 -5.79 -13.37 6.62
CA ARG A 500 -5.43 -13.77 8.00
C ARG A 500 -6.53 -13.45 9.00
N GLU A 501 -7.15 -12.28 8.92
CA GLU A 501 -8.26 -11.89 9.80
C GLU A 501 -9.48 -12.79 9.58
N ARG A 502 -9.78 -13.14 8.32
CA ARG A 502 -10.86 -14.09 7.98
C ARG A 502 -10.56 -15.50 8.48
N GLN A 503 -9.33 -16.00 8.30
CA GLN A 503 -8.89 -17.29 8.81
C GLN A 503 -9.01 -17.34 10.33
N LYS A 504 -8.46 -16.34 11.03
CA LYS A 504 -8.58 -16.22 12.50
C LYS A 504 -10.03 -16.17 12.98
N PHE A 505 -10.89 -15.44 12.28
CA PHE A 505 -12.32 -15.37 12.61
C PHE A 505 -13.00 -16.75 12.49
N PHE A 506 -12.72 -17.48 11.40
CA PHE A 506 -13.25 -18.84 11.23
C PHE A 506 -12.62 -19.85 12.18
N GLU A 507 -11.32 -19.77 12.48
CA GLU A 507 -10.64 -20.59 13.48
C GLU A 507 -11.25 -20.41 14.87
N MET A 508 -11.47 -19.16 15.28
CA MET A 508 -12.12 -18.85 16.57
C MET A 508 -13.52 -19.45 16.65
N ARG A 509 -14.31 -19.34 15.57
CA ARG A 509 -15.64 -19.96 15.49
C ARG A 509 -15.59 -21.47 15.47
N ASN A 510 -14.65 -22.05 14.74
CA ASN A 510 -14.46 -23.51 14.71
C ASN A 510 -14.13 -24.03 16.11
N LYS A 511 -13.30 -23.31 16.87
CA LYS A 511 -13.01 -23.64 18.26
C LYS A 511 -14.26 -23.57 19.14
N GLN A 512 -15.04 -22.49 19.04
CA GLN A 512 -16.30 -22.35 19.77
C GLN A 512 -17.33 -23.44 19.44
N VAL A 513 -17.34 -23.94 18.20
CA VAL A 513 -18.21 -25.06 17.79
C VAL A 513 -17.68 -26.39 18.31
N ALA A 514 -16.35 -26.60 18.32
CA ALA A 514 -15.73 -27.79 18.90
C ALA A 514 -15.98 -27.88 20.41
N ASP A 515 -15.91 -26.75 21.13
CA ASP A 515 -16.20 -26.66 22.56
C ASP A 515 -17.65 -27.10 22.90
N ILE A 516 -18.60 -26.98 21.94
CA ILE A 516 -20.00 -27.43 22.11
C ILE A 516 -20.15 -28.95 22.01
N ILE A 517 -19.37 -29.62 21.15
CA ILE A 517 -19.60 -31.03 20.78
C ILE A 517 -18.63 -31.99 21.50
N GLY A 518 -17.47 -31.51 21.95
CA GLY A 518 -16.37 -32.35 22.43
C GLY A 518 -15.49 -32.90 21.29
N ASP A 519 -14.26 -33.29 21.59
CA ASP A 519 -13.16 -33.51 20.63
C ASP A 519 -13.36 -34.68 19.63
N ASP A 520 -14.35 -35.56 19.83
CA ASP A 520 -14.41 -36.88 19.16
C ASP A 520 -15.39 -37.03 17.97
N ARG A 521 -16.18 -36.01 17.60
CA ARG A 521 -17.14 -36.13 16.47
C ARG A 521 -16.67 -35.43 15.19
N LYS A 522 -16.68 -36.13 14.04
CA LYS A 522 -16.43 -35.54 12.71
C LYS A 522 -17.59 -34.62 12.30
N ILE A 523 -17.38 -33.30 12.38
CA ILE A 523 -18.39 -32.28 12.04
C ILE A 523 -18.37 -32.00 10.53
N ASN A 524 -19.47 -32.32 9.82
CA ASN A 524 -19.66 -31.94 8.42
C ASN A 524 -19.95 -30.42 8.27
N ALA A 525 -19.76 -29.87 7.06
CA ALA A 525 -19.86 -28.43 6.83
C ALA A 525 -21.25 -27.83 7.12
N LYS A 526 -22.33 -28.60 6.88
CA LYS A 526 -23.72 -28.15 7.10
C LYS A 526 -24.05 -28.03 8.59
N LEU A 527 -23.72 -29.05 9.39
CA LEU A 527 -23.91 -29.03 10.84
C LEU A 527 -23.12 -27.87 11.46
N ARG A 528 -21.90 -27.62 10.97
CA ARG A 528 -21.09 -26.48 11.42
C ARG A 528 -21.78 -25.14 11.19
N GLU A 529 -22.37 -24.92 10.02
CA GLU A 529 -23.12 -23.70 9.72
C GLU A 529 -24.31 -23.53 10.69
N LYS A 530 -25.06 -24.60 10.94
CA LYS A 530 -26.18 -24.58 11.89
C LYS A 530 -25.74 -24.26 13.31
N LEU A 531 -24.63 -24.82 13.80
CA LEU A 531 -24.13 -24.55 15.15
C LEU A 531 -23.63 -23.11 15.33
N VAL A 532 -23.04 -22.52 14.28
CA VAL A 532 -22.69 -21.10 14.29
C VAL A 532 -23.96 -20.24 14.40
N LEU A 533 -25.01 -20.58 13.64
CA LEU A 533 -26.29 -19.86 13.71
C LEU A 533 -26.99 -20.04 15.06
N TYR A 534 -26.95 -21.24 15.63
CA TYR A 534 -27.46 -21.54 16.97
C TYR A 534 -26.82 -20.64 18.04
N GLN A 535 -25.49 -20.50 18.03
CA GLN A 535 -24.78 -19.59 18.95
C GLN A 535 -25.14 -18.13 18.70
N GLU A 536 -25.18 -17.71 17.43
CA GLU A 536 -25.56 -16.34 17.04
C GLU A 536 -26.98 -15.97 17.49
N GLN A 537 -27.86 -16.97 17.58
CA GLN A 537 -29.28 -16.83 17.96
C GLN A 537 -29.54 -17.21 19.42
N ASP A 538 -28.52 -17.31 20.27
CA ASP A 538 -28.73 -17.58 21.71
C ASP A 538 -29.57 -18.85 21.96
N GLY A 539 -29.40 -19.86 21.09
CA GLY A 539 -30.11 -21.13 21.14
C GLY A 539 -31.62 -21.06 20.86
N LYS A 540 -32.10 -20.05 20.13
CA LYS A 540 -33.51 -19.92 19.76
C LYS A 540 -33.70 -19.85 18.25
N THR A 541 -34.88 -20.25 17.78
CA THR A 541 -35.29 -20.06 16.39
C THR A 541 -35.42 -18.57 16.07
N ALA A 542 -35.19 -18.20 14.81
CA ALA A 542 -35.09 -16.79 14.47
C ALA A 542 -36.43 -16.05 14.46
N TYR A 543 -37.55 -16.74 14.23
CA TYR A 543 -38.85 -16.09 14.04
C TYR A 543 -39.79 -16.28 15.23
N SER A 544 -40.15 -17.51 15.60
CA SER A 544 -41.06 -17.76 16.73
C SER A 544 -40.38 -17.75 18.10
N LEU A 545 -39.04 -17.65 18.13
CA LEU A 545 -38.21 -17.55 19.34
C LEU A 545 -38.29 -18.80 20.24
N GLU A 546 -38.65 -19.94 19.66
CA GLU A 546 -38.68 -21.23 20.33
C GLU A 546 -37.25 -21.70 20.64
N PRO A 547 -37.00 -22.35 21.80
CA PRO A 547 -35.69 -22.90 22.10
C PRO A 547 -35.34 -24.02 21.11
N ILE A 548 -34.10 -24.01 20.64
CA ILE A 548 -33.53 -25.05 19.78
C ILE A 548 -32.91 -26.11 20.69
N ASP A 549 -33.36 -27.35 20.59
CA ASP A 549 -32.71 -28.49 21.23
C ASP A 549 -31.40 -28.79 20.51
N LEU A 550 -30.28 -28.52 21.20
CA LEU A 550 -28.93 -28.72 20.69
C LEU A 550 -28.63 -30.20 20.40
N LYS A 551 -29.13 -31.12 21.23
CA LYS A 551 -28.90 -32.56 21.02
C LYS A 551 -29.63 -33.01 19.76
N LEU A 552 -30.90 -32.60 19.62
CA LEU A 552 -31.68 -32.86 18.43
C LEU A 552 -31.05 -32.24 17.17
N LEU A 553 -30.52 -31.02 17.26
CA LEU A 553 -29.82 -30.36 16.15
C LEU A 553 -28.56 -31.12 15.69
N ILE A 554 -27.86 -31.77 16.62
CA ILE A 554 -26.64 -32.53 16.36
C ILE A 554 -26.98 -33.92 15.81
N ASP A 555 -27.96 -34.59 16.41
CA ASP A 555 -28.28 -35.99 16.13
C ASP A 555 -29.21 -36.13 14.91
N ASP A 556 -30.09 -35.15 14.62
CA ASP A 556 -30.98 -35.13 13.45
C ASP A 556 -30.66 -33.95 12.50
N PRO A 557 -30.09 -34.22 11.30
CA PRO A 557 -29.76 -33.20 10.33
C PRO A 557 -30.97 -32.49 9.72
N ASN A 558 -32.20 -32.99 9.87
CA ASN A 558 -33.42 -32.41 9.30
C ASN A 558 -34.30 -31.69 10.32
N ALA A 559 -34.00 -31.79 11.62
CA ALA A 559 -34.82 -31.18 12.68
C ALA A 559 -34.96 -29.64 12.57
N TYR A 560 -33.94 -28.98 12.03
CA TYR A 560 -33.91 -27.52 11.84
C TYR A 560 -33.40 -27.16 10.45
N GLU A 561 -33.88 -26.05 9.91
CA GLU A 561 -33.54 -25.56 8.57
C GLU A 561 -32.76 -24.25 8.62
N VAL A 562 -31.97 -24.02 7.58
CA VAL A 562 -31.29 -22.73 7.37
C VAL A 562 -32.10 -21.95 6.36
N ASP A 563 -32.80 -20.91 6.80
CA ASP A 563 -33.59 -20.02 5.95
C ASP A 563 -32.79 -18.79 5.53
N HIS A 564 -33.07 -18.28 4.33
CA HIS A 564 -32.58 -16.99 3.84
C HIS A 564 -33.55 -15.87 4.25
N ILE A 565 -33.10 -14.98 5.14
CA ILE A 565 -33.90 -13.89 5.71
C ILE A 565 -34.63 -13.09 4.62
N ILE A 566 -33.86 -12.62 3.62
CA ILE A 566 -34.42 -12.11 2.36
C ILE A 566 -34.27 -13.23 1.31
N PRO A 567 -35.36 -13.62 0.63
CA PRO A 567 -35.33 -14.67 -0.38
C PRO A 567 -34.14 -14.55 -1.34
N ILE A 568 -33.47 -15.66 -1.61
CA ILE A 568 -32.24 -15.67 -2.43
C ILE A 568 -32.49 -15.20 -3.87
N SER A 569 -33.70 -15.43 -4.40
CA SER A 569 -34.15 -14.97 -5.72
C SER A 569 -34.16 -13.45 -5.86
N ILE A 570 -34.25 -12.72 -4.74
CA ILE A 570 -34.27 -11.25 -4.71
C ILE A 570 -32.93 -10.71 -4.22
N SER A 571 -32.42 -11.24 -3.11
CA SER A 571 -31.20 -10.71 -2.48
C SER A 571 -29.91 -11.13 -3.19
N LEU A 572 -29.89 -12.30 -3.85
CA LEU A 572 -28.69 -12.96 -4.38
C LEU A 572 -27.56 -13.11 -3.32
N ASP A 573 -27.90 -13.05 -2.03
CA ASP A 573 -26.94 -13.12 -0.92
C ASP A 573 -27.05 -14.45 -0.19
N ASP A 574 -26.09 -15.35 -0.45
CA ASP A 574 -25.92 -16.64 0.24
C ASP A 574 -24.96 -16.56 1.45
N SER A 575 -24.59 -15.36 1.89
CA SER A 575 -23.71 -15.21 3.06
C SER A 575 -24.43 -15.57 4.36
N ILE A 576 -23.65 -15.93 5.38
CA ILE A 576 -24.14 -16.17 6.75
C ILE A 576 -24.95 -14.98 7.32
N THR A 577 -24.73 -13.77 6.79
CA THR A 577 -25.45 -12.55 7.19
C THR A 577 -26.92 -12.59 6.75
N ASN A 578 -27.25 -13.27 5.66
CA ASN A 578 -28.62 -13.45 5.18
C ASN A 578 -29.23 -14.79 5.64
N LYS A 579 -28.56 -15.56 6.50
CA LYS A 579 -29.01 -16.89 6.94
C LYS A 579 -29.41 -16.93 8.40
N VAL A 580 -30.42 -17.71 8.74
CA VAL A 580 -30.87 -17.97 10.11
C VAL A 580 -31.28 -19.43 10.28
N LEU A 581 -31.20 -19.91 11.52
CA LEU A 581 -31.66 -21.25 11.91
C LEU A 581 -33.12 -21.16 12.39
N VAL A 582 -33.97 -21.96 11.79
CA VAL A 582 -35.44 -21.96 11.98
C VAL A 582 -35.97 -23.39 12.02
N THR A 583 -37.22 -23.58 12.42
CA THR A 583 -37.91 -24.85 12.19
C THR A 583 -38.42 -24.94 10.75
N HIS A 584 -38.69 -26.16 10.27
CA HIS A 584 -39.32 -26.35 8.96
C HIS A 584 -40.64 -25.57 8.83
N ARG A 585 -41.46 -25.57 9.88
CA ARG A 585 -42.73 -24.82 9.91
C ARG A 585 -42.52 -23.32 9.73
N GLU A 586 -41.59 -22.74 10.48
CA GLU A 586 -41.27 -21.29 10.38
C GLU A 586 -40.82 -20.89 8.98
N ASN A 587 -40.00 -21.74 8.33
CA ASN A 587 -39.54 -21.49 6.98
C ASN A 587 -40.71 -21.50 5.97
N GLN A 588 -41.61 -22.48 6.08
CA GLN A 588 -42.82 -22.57 5.26
C GLN A 588 -43.78 -21.39 5.49
N GLU A 589 -44.01 -21.01 6.76
CA GLU A 589 -44.85 -19.87 7.12
C GLU A 589 -44.33 -18.55 6.53
N LYS A 590 -43.01 -18.33 6.59
CA LYS A 590 -42.37 -17.14 5.99
C LYS A 590 -42.49 -17.15 4.46
N GLY A 591 -42.20 -18.27 3.81
CA GLY A 591 -42.14 -18.39 2.35
C GLY A 591 -41.21 -17.34 1.71
N ASN A 592 -41.61 -16.80 0.55
CA ASN A 592 -40.86 -15.76 -0.17
C ASN A 592 -41.12 -14.33 0.35
N LEU A 593 -41.27 -14.15 1.67
CA LEU A 593 -41.46 -12.83 2.30
C LEU A 593 -40.24 -12.46 3.16
N THR A 594 -40.13 -11.18 3.53
CA THR A 594 -39.26 -10.77 4.65
C THR A 594 -39.90 -11.19 5.98
N PRO A 595 -39.13 -11.34 7.07
CA PRO A 595 -39.72 -11.66 8.37
C PRO A 595 -40.76 -10.61 8.80
N ILE A 596 -40.44 -9.31 8.62
CA ILE A 596 -41.39 -8.23 8.93
C ILE A 596 -42.67 -8.37 8.12
N SER A 597 -42.58 -8.61 6.80
CA SER A 597 -43.77 -8.76 5.97
C SER A 597 -44.58 -10.00 6.34
N ALA A 598 -43.94 -11.11 6.70
CA ALA A 598 -44.63 -12.31 7.15
C ALA A 598 -45.37 -12.09 8.48
N PHE A 599 -44.77 -11.37 9.43
CA PHE A 599 -45.45 -10.96 10.67
C PHE A 599 -46.63 -10.01 10.41
N VAL A 600 -46.43 -8.97 9.59
CA VAL A 600 -47.49 -8.00 9.25
C VAL A 600 -48.66 -8.67 8.51
N LYS A 601 -48.38 -9.69 7.69
CA LYS A 601 -49.39 -10.50 6.99
C LYS A 601 -50.00 -11.62 7.84
N GLY A 602 -49.66 -11.71 9.13
CA GLY A 602 -50.20 -12.74 10.04
C GLY A 602 -49.85 -14.17 9.65
N ARG A 603 -48.72 -14.39 8.96
CA ARG A 603 -48.32 -15.72 8.45
C ARG A 603 -47.78 -16.64 9.54
N PHE A 604 -47.12 -16.08 10.55
CA PHE A 604 -46.54 -16.87 11.63
C PHE A 604 -47.60 -17.27 12.64
N THR A 605 -47.66 -18.56 12.97
CA THR A 605 -48.63 -19.10 13.95
C THR A 605 -48.23 -18.82 15.40
N LYS A 606 -46.95 -18.47 15.63
CA LYS A 606 -46.38 -18.19 16.96
C LYS A 606 -45.43 -16.99 16.92
N GLY A 607 -45.34 -16.30 18.08
CA GLY A 607 -44.53 -15.10 18.26
C GLY A 607 -45.27 -13.81 17.91
N SER A 608 -44.70 -12.67 18.30
CA SER A 608 -45.23 -11.34 17.96
C SER A 608 -44.16 -10.46 17.35
N LEU A 609 -44.56 -9.54 16.47
CA LEU A 609 -43.65 -8.60 15.81
C LEU A 609 -42.84 -7.77 16.83
N ALA A 610 -43.47 -7.35 17.93
CA ALA A 610 -42.80 -6.58 18.98
C ALA A 610 -41.68 -7.40 19.67
N GLN A 611 -41.97 -8.65 20.04
CA GLN A 611 -40.99 -9.56 20.64
C GLN A 611 -39.86 -9.89 19.66
N TYR A 612 -40.19 -10.14 18.39
CA TYR A 612 -39.22 -10.37 17.33
C TYR A 612 -38.26 -9.18 17.15
N LYS A 613 -38.79 -7.95 17.05
CA LYS A 613 -37.97 -6.74 16.92
C LYS A 613 -37.05 -6.54 18.12
N ALA A 614 -37.58 -6.69 19.34
CA ALA A 614 -36.80 -6.58 20.57
C ALA A 614 -35.67 -7.64 20.64
N TYR A 615 -35.97 -8.88 20.26
CA TYR A 615 -35.00 -9.95 20.21
C TYR A 615 -33.88 -9.68 19.18
N CYS A 616 -34.22 -9.20 17.98
CA CYS A 616 -33.24 -8.82 16.97
C CYS A 616 -32.30 -7.72 17.46
N LEU A 617 -32.81 -6.71 18.16
CA LEU A 617 -32.00 -5.63 18.74
C LEU A 617 -31.09 -6.14 19.86
N LYS A 618 -31.60 -7.02 20.74
CA LYS A 618 -30.79 -7.69 21.78
C LYS A 618 -29.63 -8.48 21.17
N LEU A 619 -29.89 -9.27 20.12
CA LEU A 619 -28.84 -10.01 19.43
C LEU A 619 -27.84 -9.08 18.74
N LYS A 620 -28.29 -7.92 18.23
CA LYS A 620 -27.40 -6.88 17.69
C LYS A 620 -26.37 -6.45 18.73
N GLU A 621 -26.81 -6.08 19.92
CA GLU A 621 -25.94 -5.59 21.00
C GLU A 621 -24.96 -6.68 21.48
N LYS A 622 -25.44 -7.92 21.62
CA LYS A 622 -24.61 -9.06 22.03
C LYS A 622 -23.52 -9.38 21.02
N ASN A 623 -23.87 -9.44 19.73
CA ASN A 623 -22.99 -9.98 18.70
C ASN A 623 -22.15 -8.93 17.96
N ILE A 624 -22.44 -7.63 18.06
CA ILE A 624 -21.72 -6.58 17.29
C ILE A 624 -20.21 -6.53 17.60
N LYS A 625 -19.82 -6.90 18.82
CA LYS A 625 -18.41 -6.91 19.27
C LYS A 625 -17.62 -8.08 18.67
N THR A 626 -18.26 -9.22 18.47
CA THR A 626 -17.63 -10.48 18.01
C THR A 626 -17.85 -10.75 16.52
N ASN A 627 -18.96 -10.27 15.96
CA ASN A 627 -19.30 -10.33 14.54
C ASN A 627 -19.74 -8.94 14.05
N LYS A 628 -18.79 -8.21 13.44
CA LYS A 628 -19.06 -6.88 12.86
C LYS A 628 -20.16 -6.89 11.79
N GLY A 629 -20.39 -8.03 11.12
CA GLY A 629 -21.46 -8.21 10.14
C GLY A 629 -22.85 -8.36 10.76
N TYR A 630 -22.95 -8.58 12.07
CA TYR A 630 -24.23 -8.82 12.73
C TYR A 630 -25.12 -7.57 12.80
N ARG A 631 -24.51 -6.38 12.90
CA ARG A 631 -25.24 -5.10 12.73
C ARG A 631 -25.99 -5.08 11.39
N LYS A 632 -25.31 -5.47 10.32
CA LYS A 632 -25.89 -5.55 8.97
C LYS A 632 -27.02 -6.60 8.90
N LYS A 633 -26.82 -7.79 9.48
CA LYS A 633 -27.83 -8.86 9.57
C LYS A 633 -29.14 -8.36 10.16
N VAL A 634 -29.05 -7.60 11.26
CA VAL A 634 -30.22 -7.05 11.94
C VAL A 634 -30.84 -5.90 11.14
N GLU A 635 -30.05 -4.85 10.85
CA GLU A 635 -30.58 -3.59 10.30
C GLU A 635 -31.02 -3.70 8.83
N GLN A 636 -30.39 -4.55 8.02
CA GLN A 636 -30.65 -4.61 6.57
C GLN A 636 -31.44 -5.83 6.11
N TYR A 637 -31.54 -6.88 6.94
CA TYR A 637 -32.22 -8.13 6.61
C TYR A 637 -33.36 -8.45 7.57
N LEU A 638 -33.07 -8.74 8.85
CA LEU A 638 -34.09 -9.16 9.82
C LEU A 638 -35.18 -8.09 10.02
N LEU A 639 -34.76 -6.82 10.16
CA LEU A 639 -35.66 -5.69 10.37
C LEU A 639 -36.01 -4.93 9.08
N ASN A 640 -35.89 -5.58 7.92
CA ASN A 640 -36.19 -4.94 6.65
C ASN A 640 -37.71 -4.82 6.44
N GLU A 641 -38.21 -3.58 6.46
CA GLU A 641 -39.62 -3.24 6.29
C GLU A 641 -39.99 -2.91 4.83
N ASN A 642 -39.02 -2.90 3.91
CA ASN A 642 -39.27 -2.55 2.52
C ASN A 642 -40.03 -3.65 1.79
N ASP A 643 -40.87 -3.23 0.85
CA ASP A 643 -41.49 -4.15 -0.10
C ASP A 643 -40.46 -4.63 -1.12
N ILE A 644 -39.98 -5.86 -0.92
CA ILE A 644 -38.94 -6.49 -1.74
C ILE A 644 -39.39 -6.82 -3.18
N TYR A 645 -40.68 -6.66 -3.51
CA TYR A 645 -41.19 -6.84 -4.87
C TYR A 645 -41.21 -5.55 -5.70
N LYS A 646 -41.00 -4.38 -5.07
CA LYS A 646 -40.84 -3.13 -5.80
C LYS A 646 -39.54 -3.15 -6.60
N TYR A 647 -39.62 -2.76 -7.88
CA TYR A 647 -38.49 -2.75 -8.81
C TYR A 647 -37.27 -1.99 -8.27
N ASP A 648 -37.48 -0.82 -7.66
CA ASP A 648 -36.39 0.00 -7.11
C ASP A 648 -35.67 -0.69 -5.95
N ILE A 649 -36.41 -1.37 -5.06
CA ILE A 649 -35.84 -2.11 -3.93
C ILE A 649 -35.06 -3.34 -4.43
N GLN A 650 -35.60 -4.07 -5.42
CA GLN A 650 -34.86 -5.17 -6.04
C GLN A 650 -33.56 -4.68 -6.68
N LYS A 651 -33.60 -3.54 -7.36
CA LYS A 651 -32.43 -2.88 -7.94
C LYS A 651 -31.43 -2.48 -6.86
N GLU A 652 -31.86 -2.03 -5.69
CA GLU A 652 -30.98 -1.77 -4.54
C GLU A 652 -30.29 -3.03 -4.02
N PHE A 653 -31.02 -4.14 -3.85
CA PHE A 653 -30.43 -5.43 -3.47
C PHE A 653 -29.42 -5.93 -4.50
N ILE A 654 -29.76 -5.85 -5.79
CA ILE A 654 -28.86 -6.20 -6.90
C ILE A 654 -27.62 -5.30 -6.88
N ASN A 655 -27.77 -3.99 -6.81
CA ASN A 655 -26.62 -3.07 -6.75
C ASN A 655 -25.76 -3.32 -5.50
N ARG A 656 -26.38 -3.67 -4.38
CA ARG A 656 -25.68 -3.93 -3.12
C ARG A 656 -24.99 -5.28 -3.07
N ASN A 657 -25.51 -6.30 -3.72
CA ASN A 657 -25.03 -7.68 -3.56
C ASN A 657 -24.35 -8.24 -4.82
N LEU A 658 -24.67 -7.68 -5.99
CA LEU A 658 -24.14 -8.07 -7.30
C LEU A 658 -23.09 -7.08 -7.81
N VAL A 659 -23.37 -5.77 -7.77
CA VAL A 659 -22.57 -4.74 -8.45
C VAL A 659 -21.44 -4.22 -7.57
N ASP A 660 -20.20 -4.20 -8.07
CA ASP A 660 -19.09 -3.62 -7.30
C ASP A 660 -19.07 -2.09 -7.40
N THR A 661 -19.22 -1.42 -6.24
CA THR A 661 -19.29 0.05 -6.11
C THR A 661 -17.99 0.68 -5.61
N SER A 662 -16.91 -0.11 -5.51
CA SER A 662 -15.59 0.42 -5.12
C SER A 662 -15.15 1.57 -6.04
N TYR A 663 -14.39 2.53 -5.51
CA TYR A 663 -13.95 3.69 -6.31
C TYR A 663 -13.11 3.27 -7.53
N ALA A 664 -12.25 2.25 -7.40
CA ALA A 664 -11.44 1.75 -8.51
C ALA A 664 -12.30 1.12 -9.61
N SER A 665 -13.32 0.34 -9.22
CA SER A 665 -14.29 -0.29 -10.14
C SER A 665 -15.14 0.76 -10.84
N ARG A 666 -15.58 1.80 -10.12
CA ARG A 666 -16.28 2.95 -10.71
C ARG A 666 -15.43 3.69 -11.74
N VAL A 667 -14.12 3.87 -11.51
CA VAL A 667 -13.26 4.52 -12.51
C VAL A 667 -13.14 3.68 -13.77
N VAL A 668 -12.97 2.34 -13.67
CA VAL A 668 -12.95 1.46 -14.86
C VAL A 668 -14.29 1.51 -15.60
N LEU A 669 -15.39 1.32 -14.88
CA LEU A 669 -16.74 1.35 -15.42
C LEU A 669 -17.02 2.67 -16.15
N ASN A 670 -16.74 3.80 -15.50
CA ASN A 670 -16.93 5.12 -16.09
C ASN A 670 -16.05 5.27 -17.34
N THR A 671 -14.75 4.95 -17.25
CA THR A 671 -13.83 5.10 -18.39
C THR A 671 -14.31 4.32 -19.63
N LEU A 672 -14.74 3.06 -19.45
CA LEU A 672 -15.28 2.25 -20.54
C LEU A 672 -16.62 2.80 -21.05
N THR A 673 -17.55 3.09 -20.15
CA THR A 673 -18.90 3.57 -20.50
C THR A 673 -18.85 4.90 -21.25
N THR A 674 -18.04 5.85 -20.76
CA THR A 674 -17.77 7.13 -21.40
C THR A 674 -17.20 6.93 -22.81
N TYR A 675 -16.20 6.07 -22.96
CA TYR A 675 -15.58 5.78 -24.25
C TYR A 675 -16.59 5.24 -25.27
N PHE A 676 -17.34 4.19 -24.91
CA PHE A 676 -18.31 3.58 -25.84
C PHE A 676 -19.47 4.53 -26.15
N LYS A 677 -19.97 5.26 -25.15
CA LYS A 677 -21.06 6.24 -25.34
C LYS A 677 -20.66 7.40 -26.25
N GLN A 678 -19.48 7.99 -26.06
CA GLN A 678 -19.03 9.13 -26.88
C GLN A 678 -18.64 8.73 -28.31
N ASN A 679 -18.27 7.47 -28.52
CA ASN A 679 -17.95 6.91 -29.85
C ASN A 679 -19.14 6.19 -30.50
N GLU A 680 -20.34 6.25 -29.91
CA GLU A 680 -21.57 5.65 -30.45
C GLU A 680 -21.44 4.12 -30.69
N ILE A 681 -20.62 3.44 -29.88
CA ILE A 681 -20.42 1.99 -29.93
C ILE A 681 -21.43 1.32 -28.97
N PRO A 682 -22.26 0.36 -29.42
CA PRO A 682 -23.35 -0.21 -28.62
C PRO A 682 -22.90 -1.26 -27.59
N THR A 683 -21.68 -1.16 -27.05
CA THR A 683 -21.14 -2.07 -26.03
C THR A 683 -21.64 -1.71 -24.63
N LYS A 684 -22.25 -2.67 -23.94
CA LYS A 684 -22.72 -2.51 -22.55
C LYS A 684 -21.62 -2.87 -21.55
N VAL A 685 -21.48 -2.10 -20.47
CA VAL A 685 -20.45 -2.35 -19.46
C VAL A 685 -21.10 -2.61 -18.10
N PHE A 686 -20.70 -3.70 -17.45
CA PHE A 686 -21.22 -4.12 -16.15
C PHE A 686 -20.08 -4.38 -15.16
N THR A 687 -20.36 -4.25 -13.86
CA THR A 687 -19.44 -4.69 -12.80
C THR A 687 -20.07 -5.74 -11.91
N VAL A 688 -19.26 -6.69 -11.44
CA VAL A 688 -19.68 -7.77 -10.56
C VAL A 688 -18.79 -7.87 -9.32
N LYS A 689 -19.36 -8.36 -8.22
CA LYS A 689 -18.64 -8.65 -6.98
C LYS A 689 -18.05 -10.05 -7.00
N GLY A 690 -16.80 -10.18 -6.58
CA GLY A 690 -16.16 -11.50 -6.46
C GLY A 690 -16.79 -12.50 -5.49
N SER A 691 -17.70 -12.07 -4.62
CA SER A 691 -18.53 -13.02 -3.85
C SER A 691 -19.37 -13.92 -4.74
N LEU A 692 -19.82 -13.42 -5.90
CA LEU A 692 -20.63 -14.14 -6.86
C LEU A 692 -19.80 -15.20 -7.60
N THR A 693 -18.62 -14.83 -8.10
CA THR A 693 -17.67 -15.74 -8.75
C THR A 693 -17.26 -16.88 -7.82
N ASN A 694 -17.02 -16.59 -6.53
CA ASN A 694 -16.77 -17.62 -5.52
C ASN A 694 -18.01 -18.50 -5.26
N ALA A 695 -19.22 -17.93 -5.27
CA ALA A 695 -20.46 -18.72 -5.12
C ALA A 695 -20.67 -19.65 -6.32
N PHE A 696 -20.42 -19.18 -7.53
CA PHE A 696 -20.49 -19.98 -8.76
C PHE A 696 -19.52 -21.18 -8.69
N ARG A 697 -18.24 -20.92 -8.37
CA ARG A 697 -17.23 -21.99 -8.19
C ARG A 697 -17.66 -23.06 -7.19
N ARG A 698 -18.23 -22.66 -6.05
CA ARG A 698 -18.73 -23.60 -5.03
C ARG A 698 -19.88 -24.47 -5.58
N LYS A 699 -20.80 -23.87 -6.34
CA LYS A 699 -21.93 -24.60 -6.92
C LYS A 699 -21.48 -25.66 -7.92
N ILE A 700 -20.53 -25.34 -8.79
CA ILE A 700 -20.01 -26.27 -9.81
C ILE A 700 -18.86 -27.16 -9.33
N ASN A 701 -18.55 -27.17 -8.02
CA ASN A 701 -17.42 -27.90 -7.43
C ASN A 701 -16.04 -27.61 -8.10
N LEU A 702 -15.84 -26.39 -8.59
CA LEU A 702 -14.60 -25.99 -9.26
C LEU A 702 -13.57 -25.49 -8.25
N LYS A 703 -12.58 -26.33 -7.95
CA LYS A 703 -11.48 -26.01 -7.02
C LYS A 703 -10.67 -24.82 -7.55
N LYS A 704 -10.14 -24.03 -6.61
CA LYS A 704 -9.28 -22.86 -6.89
C LYS A 704 -7.96 -23.05 -6.15
N ASP A 705 -6.91 -23.41 -6.86
CA ASP A 705 -5.56 -23.39 -6.32
C ASP A 705 -4.94 -22.00 -6.55
N ARG A 706 -4.72 -21.26 -5.45
CA ARG A 706 -4.19 -19.89 -5.50
C ARG A 706 -2.68 -19.83 -5.35
N ASP A 707 -2.08 -20.91 -4.84
CA ASP A 707 -0.68 -20.89 -4.40
C ASP A 707 0.27 -21.40 -5.51
N GLU A 708 -0.26 -22.06 -6.54
CA GLU A 708 0.54 -22.67 -7.60
C GLU A 708 0.23 -22.10 -9.00
N ASP A 709 -1.02 -22.05 -9.47
CA ASP A 709 -1.35 -21.74 -10.87
C ASP A 709 -1.88 -20.30 -11.11
N TYR A 710 -1.39 -19.61 -12.15
CA TYR A 710 -1.94 -18.31 -12.59
C TYR A 710 -3.21 -18.43 -13.43
N GLY A 711 -3.49 -19.61 -14.01
CA GLY A 711 -4.62 -19.86 -14.92
C GLY A 711 -5.99 -19.59 -14.30
N HIS A 712 -6.12 -19.69 -12.97
CA HIS A 712 -7.39 -19.45 -12.28
C HIS A 712 -8.01 -18.06 -12.56
N HIS A 713 -7.21 -17.05 -12.90
CA HIS A 713 -7.69 -15.71 -13.28
C HIS A 713 -8.45 -15.72 -14.62
N ALA A 714 -7.97 -16.49 -15.60
CA ALA A 714 -8.68 -16.64 -16.88
C ALA A 714 -10.00 -17.39 -16.69
N ILE A 715 -9.99 -18.42 -15.83
CA ILE A 715 -11.19 -19.17 -15.46
C ILE A 715 -12.20 -18.26 -14.73
N ASP A 716 -11.74 -17.43 -13.78
CA ASP A 716 -12.58 -16.42 -13.13
C ASP A 716 -13.17 -15.46 -14.16
N ALA A 717 -12.39 -15.01 -15.14
CA ALA A 717 -12.87 -14.16 -16.22
C ALA A 717 -13.93 -14.83 -17.11
N LEU A 718 -13.81 -16.12 -17.42
CA LEU A 718 -14.85 -16.88 -18.15
C LEU A 718 -16.13 -17.02 -17.34
N ILE A 719 -16.02 -17.27 -16.03
CA ILE A 719 -17.16 -17.27 -15.11
C ILE A 719 -17.84 -15.89 -15.11
N ILE A 720 -17.07 -14.82 -15.05
CA ILE A 720 -17.57 -13.44 -15.10
C ILE A 720 -18.29 -13.17 -16.44
N ALA A 721 -17.74 -13.64 -17.56
CA ALA A 721 -18.33 -13.49 -18.88
C ALA A 721 -19.70 -14.21 -18.99
N SER A 722 -19.88 -15.34 -18.30
CA SER A 722 -21.13 -16.13 -18.34
C SER A 722 -22.25 -15.59 -17.44
N MET A 723 -21.96 -14.61 -16.57
CA MET A 723 -22.92 -14.03 -15.63
C MET A 723 -24.20 -13.47 -16.24
N PRO A 724 -24.22 -12.84 -17.44
CA PRO A 724 -25.47 -12.40 -18.07
C PRO A 724 -26.49 -13.54 -18.26
N LYS A 725 -26.06 -14.80 -18.46
CA LYS A 725 -26.95 -15.97 -18.55
C LYS A 725 -27.38 -16.56 -17.20
N MET A 726 -26.68 -16.26 -16.10
CA MET A 726 -26.98 -16.85 -14.78
C MET A 726 -28.37 -16.52 -14.22
N ARG A 727 -28.99 -15.44 -14.68
CA ARG A 727 -30.31 -14.99 -14.19
C ARG A 727 -31.44 -15.99 -14.50
N LEU A 728 -31.29 -16.81 -15.55
CA LEU A 728 -32.20 -17.92 -15.87
C LEU A 728 -31.97 -19.15 -14.96
N LEU A 729 -30.73 -19.38 -14.53
CA LEU A 729 -30.29 -20.62 -13.87
C LEU A 729 -30.35 -20.58 -12.33
N SER A 730 -30.48 -19.39 -11.72
CA SER A 730 -30.60 -19.28 -10.25
C SER A 730 -31.80 -20.06 -9.70
N THR A 731 -32.86 -20.20 -10.50
CA THR A 731 -34.08 -20.97 -10.19
C THR A 731 -33.84 -22.49 -10.25
N ILE A 732 -32.97 -22.95 -11.16
CA ILE A 732 -32.63 -24.37 -11.35
C ILE A 732 -31.68 -24.86 -10.26
N PHE A 733 -30.62 -24.10 -10.00
CA PHE A 733 -29.64 -24.42 -8.95
C PHE A 733 -30.19 -24.27 -7.51
N SER A 734 -31.42 -23.78 -7.35
CA SER A 734 -32.15 -23.85 -6.07
C SER A 734 -32.95 -25.14 -5.90
N ARG A 735 -33.17 -25.91 -6.97
CA ARG A 735 -34.04 -27.10 -6.99
C ARG A 735 -33.30 -28.43 -7.19
N TYR A 736 -32.17 -28.44 -7.90
CA TYR A 736 -31.43 -29.66 -8.26
C TYR A 736 -29.93 -29.57 -7.93
N LYS A 737 -29.26 -30.70 -7.65
CA LYS A 737 -27.78 -30.76 -7.56
C LYS A 737 -27.20 -31.14 -8.93
N ILE A 738 -25.98 -30.70 -9.21
CA ILE A 738 -25.29 -30.97 -10.49
C ILE A 738 -25.01 -32.47 -10.68
N GLU A 739 -24.76 -33.19 -9.59
CA GLU A 739 -24.58 -34.65 -9.57
C GLU A 739 -25.84 -35.40 -10.04
N ASP A 740 -27.02 -34.76 -9.93
CA ASP A 740 -28.31 -35.34 -10.33
C ASP A 740 -28.64 -35.05 -11.82
N ILE A 741 -27.79 -34.27 -12.52
CA ILE A 741 -28.04 -33.73 -13.87
C ILE A 741 -26.98 -34.18 -14.89
N TYR A 742 -25.75 -34.47 -14.46
CA TYR A 742 -24.61 -34.65 -15.38
C TYR A 742 -23.55 -35.62 -14.85
N ASP A 743 -22.96 -36.43 -15.74
CA ASP A 743 -21.84 -37.33 -15.46
C ASP A 743 -20.48 -36.61 -15.55
N GLU A 744 -19.76 -36.55 -14.43
CA GLU A 744 -18.50 -35.81 -14.30
C GLU A 744 -17.34 -36.39 -15.11
N SER A 745 -17.43 -37.66 -15.53
CA SER A 745 -16.40 -38.38 -16.27
C SER A 745 -16.64 -38.38 -17.79
N THR A 746 -17.90 -38.42 -18.24
CA THR A 746 -18.23 -38.57 -19.66
C THR A 746 -18.66 -37.29 -20.35
N GLY A 747 -19.17 -36.28 -19.62
CA GLY A 747 -19.72 -35.10 -20.28
C GLY A 747 -21.23 -35.17 -20.55
N GLU A 748 -21.89 -36.29 -20.24
CA GLU A 748 -23.28 -36.55 -20.63
C GLU A 748 -24.27 -35.95 -19.63
N VAL A 749 -25.31 -35.29 -20.16
CA VAL A 749 -26.44 -34.74 -19.39
C VAL A 749 -27.54 -35.81 -19.29
N PHE A 750 -27.95 -36.16 -18.08
CA PHE A 750 -29.05 -37.09 -17.86
C PHE A 750 -30.39 -36.36 -18.05
N SER A 751 -31.15 -36.72 -19.08
CA SER A 751 -32.53 -36.23 -19.24
C SER A 751 -33.39 -36.77 -18.09
N SER A 752 -33.75 -35.92 -17.12
CA SER A 752 -34.65 -36.29 -16.03
C SER A 752 -35.69 -35.19 -15.77
N GLY A 753 -36.88 -35.34 -16.38
CA GLY A 753 -38.14 -34.74 -15.94
C GLY A 753 -38.72 -33.59 -16.80
N ASP A 754 -40.05 -33.48 -16.76
CA ASP A 754 -40.98 -32.68 -17.59
C ASP A 754 -40.73 -31.15 -17.72
N ASP A 755 -39.70 -30.58 -17.08
CA ASP A 755 -39.39 -29.14 -17.11
C ASP A 755 -38.35 -28.79 -18.20
N SER A 756 -38.65 -29.14 -19.45
CA SER A 756 -37.83 -28.83 -20.65
C SER A 756 -37.55 -27.34 -20.88
N MET A 757 -38.27 -26.45 -20.18
CA MET A 757 -38.20 -25.00 -20.36
C MET A 757 -36.98 -24.35 -19.68
N TYR A 758 -36.25 -25.08 -18.84
CA TYR A 758 -35.12 -24.55 -18.04
C TYR A 758 -33.78 -25.25 -18.32
N TYR A 759 -33.75 -26.40 -18.98
CA TYR A 759 -32.52 -27.09 -19.35
C TYR A 759 -31.88 -26.43 -20.59
N ASP A 760 -30.73 -25.76 -20.40
CA ASP A 760 -29.88 -25.27 -21.50
C ASP A 760 -28.65 -26.18 -21.64
N ASP A 761 -28.77 -27.23 -22.46
CA ASP A 761 -27.72 -28.22 -22.71
C ASP A 761 -26.39 -27.57 -23.13
N ARG A 762 -26.45 -26.46 -23.88
CA ARG A 762 -25.27 -25.69 -24.30
C ARG A 762 -24.55 -25.06 -23.12
N TYR A 763 -25.28 -24.63 -22.09
CA TYR A 763 -24.66 -24.09 -20.87
C TYR A 763 -24.06 -25.18 -19.97
N PHE A 764 -24.63 -26.39 -19.95
CA PHE A 764 -23.99 -27.53 -19.29
C PHE A 764 -22.70 -27.94 -20.02
N ALA A 765 -22.70 -27.96 -21.35
CA ALA A 765 -21.50 -28.15 -22.16
C ALA A 765 -20.42 -27.07 -21.88
N PHE A 766 -20.83 -25.81 -21.67
CA PHE A 766 -19.95 -24.75 -21.19
C PHE A 766 -19.34 -25.05 -19.82
N ILE A 767 -20.13 -25.51 -18.84
CA ILE A 767 -19.62 -25.87 -17.50
C ILE A 767 -18.62 -27.03 -17.59
N ALA A 768 -18.91 -28.05 -18.41
CA ALA A 768 -17.99 -29.17 -18.65
C ALA A 768 -16.68 -28.67 -19.29
N SER A 769 -16.77 -27.83 -20.32
CA SER A 769 -15.62 -27.20 -20.97
C SER A 769 -14.79 -26.35 -20.02
N LEU A 770 -15.45 -25.59 -19.13
CA LEU A 770 -14.80 -24.77 -18.10
C LEU A 770 -14.03 -25.64 -17.09
N LYS A 771 -14.55 -26.81 -16.71
CA LYS A 771 -13.86 -27.75 -15.80
C LYS A 771 -12.65 -28.41 -16.46
N ALA A 772 -12.70 -28.68 -17.77
CA ALA A 772 -11.63 -29.34 -18.52
C ALA A 772 -10.52 -28.39 -19.00
N ILE A 773 -10.70 -27.08 -18.87
CA ILE A 773 -9.84 -26.07 -19.49
C ILE A 773 -8.41 -26.08 -18.92
N LYS A 774 -7.41 -26.08 -19.81
CA LYS A 774 -6.01 -25.83 -19.46
C LYS A 774 -5.58 -24.49 -20.05
N VAL A 775 -5.27 -23.52 -19.18
CA VAL A 775 -4.87 -22.18 -19.62
C VAL A 775 -3.47 -22.19 -20.20
N ARG A 776 -3.30 -21.67 -21.41
CA ARG A 776 -2.00 -21.64 -22.13
C ARG A 776 -1.50 -20.23 -22.45
N LYS A 777 -2.38 -19.22 -22.49
CA LYS A 777 -2.02 -17.83 -22.81
C LYS A 777 -1.64 -17.04 -21.56
N PHE A 778 -0.34 -16.80 -21.40
CA PHE A 778 0.22 -15.98 -20.32
C PHE A 778 1.08 -14.85 -20.87
N SER A 779 0.78 -13.62 -20.45
CA SER A 779 1.54 -12.43 -20.82
C SER A 779 2.20 -11.81 -19.60
N HIS A 780 3.52 -11.70 -19.57
CA HIS A 780 4.25 -11.06 -18.46
C HIS A 780 4.67 -9.65 -18.84
N LYS A 781 4.44 -8.67 -17.95
CA LYS A 781 4.94 -7.31 -18.15
C LYS A 781 6.45 -7.25 -17.94
N ILE A 782 7.15 -6.94 -19.03
CA ILE A 782 8.61 -6.84 -19.08
C ILE A 782 9.10 -5.58 -18.34
N ASP A 783 10.26 -5.67 -17.66
CA ASP A 783 10.92 -4.55 -16.98
C ASP A 783 12.26 -4.20 -17.64
N THR A 784 12.26 -3.15 -18.47
CA THR A 784 13.45 -2.63 -19.16
C THR A 784 14.01 -1.36 -18.52
N LYS A 785 13.45 -0.93 -17.38
CA LYS A 785 13.73 0.38 -16.79
C LYS A 785 15.19 0.47 -16.30
N PRO A 786 16.00 1.44 -16.80
CA PRO A 786 17.34 1.66 -16.29
C PRO A 786 17.33 2.31 -14.90
N ASN A 787 18.51 2.38 -14.27
CA ASN A 787 18.75 3.13 -13.03
C ASN A 787 17.77 2.74 -11.89
N ARG A 788 17.63 1.43 -11.65
CA ARG A 788 17.08 0.88 -10.40
C ARG A 788 18.17 0.87 -9.32
N SER A 789 17.93 0.21 -8.19
CA SER A 789 18.96 0.08 -7.16
C SER A 789 20.21 -0.59 -7.75
N VAL A 790 21.36 0.06 -7.61
CA VAL A 790 22.61 -0.39 -8.24
C VAL A 790 23.29 -1.48 -7.42
N ALA A 791 23.30 -1.33 -6.10
CA ALA A 791 23.95 -2.22 -5.14
C ALA A 791 23.25 -2.10 -3.77
N ASP A 792 23.57 -3.00 -2.85
CA ASP A 792 23.19 -2.87 -1.45
C ASP A 792 23.89 -1.67 -0.81
N GLU A 793 23.23 -1.07 0.18
CA GLU A 793 23.73 0.14 0.87
C GLU A 793 24.82 -0.16 1.89
N THR A 794 24.96 -1.44 2.27
CA THR A 794 25.95 -1.85 3.26
C THR A 794 27.35 -1.69 2.69
N ILE A 795 28.17 -0.93 3.40
CA ILE A 795 29.58 -0.75 3.06
C ILE A 795 30.38 -1.84 3.75
N TYR A 796 31.09 -2.63 2.96
CA TYR A 796 31.92 -3.73 3.44
C TYR A 796 33.40 -3.34 3.40
N SER A 797 34.17 -3.83 4.37
CA SER A 797 35.63 -3.79 4.34
C SER A 797 36.16 -5.15 3.91
N THR A 798 37.36 -5.20 3.34
CA THR A 798 38.03 -6.46 2.98
C THR A 798 39.34 -6.65 3.75
N ARG A 799 39.88 -7.86 3.76
CA ARG A 799 41.27 -8.16 4.17
C ARG A 799 41.87 -9.17 3.21
N VAL A 800 43.17 -9.07 2.97
CA VAL A 800 43.91 -10.09 2.23
C VAL A 800 44.33 -11.17 3.21
N ILE A 801 43.92 -12.42 2.96
CA ILE A 801 44.27 -13.60 3.75
C ILE A 801 44.64 -14.70 2.76
N ASP A 802 45.84 -15.26 2.89
CA ASP A 802 46.39 -16.27 1.98
C ASP A 802 46.34 -15.86 0.50
N GLY A 803 46.68 -14.60 0.22
CA GLY A 803 46.62 -14.01 -1.13
C GLY A 803 45.21 -13.79 -1.67
N LYS A 804 44.14 -14.11 -0.91
CA LYS A 804 42.75 -13.93 -1.31
C LYS A 804 42.11 -12.78 -0.54
N GLU A 805 41.45 -11.89 -1.28
CA GLU A 805 40.72 -10.80 -0.66
C GLU A 805 39.39 -11.30 -0.09
N LYS A 806 39.25 -11.37 1.24
CA LYS A 806 38.05 -11.82 1.97
C LYS A 806 37.23 -10.63 2.46
N VAL A 807 35.91 -10.76 2.41
CA VAL A 807 34.95 -9.73 2.86
C VAL A 807 34.72 -9.84 4.36
N VAL A 808 34.76 -8.70 5.06
CA VAL A 808 34.48 -8.61 6.49
C VAL A 808 33.04 -8.17 6.72
N LYS A 809 32.29 -9.01 7.42
CA LYS A 809 30.94 -8.72 7.93
C LYS A 809 30.98 -8.58 9.44
N LYS A 810 29.84 -8.17 10.02
CA LYS A 810 29.68 -8.10 11.47
C LYS A 810 28.29 -8.56 11.93
N TYR A 811 28.27 -9.26 13.04
CA TYR A 811 27.06 -9.42 13.85
C TYR A 811 26.91 -8.19 14.75
N LYS A 812 25.69 -7.61 14.77
CA LYS A 812 25.43 -6.33 15.45
C LYS A 812 25.20 -6.49 16.96
N ASP A 813 24.70 -7.65 17.36
CA ASP A 813 24.44 -8.03 18.74
C ASP A 813 24.66 -9.54 18.87
N ILE A 814 25.68 -9.92 19.63
CA ILE A 814 25.99 -11.34 19.91
C ILE A 814 25.11 -11.93 21.01
N TYR A 815 24.27 -11.11 21.65
CA TYR A 815 23.38 -11.49 22.75
C TYR A 815 21.91 -11.58 22.35
N ASP A 816 21.57 -11.43 21.06
CA ASP A 816 20.21 -11.64 20.58
C ASP A 816 19.80 -13.10 20.88
N PRO A 817 18.68 -13.33 21.61
CA PRO A 817 18.20 -14.67 21.95
C PRO A 817 18.03 -15.61 20.75
N LYS A 818 17.80 -15.06 19.55
CA LYS A 818 17.61 -15.81 18.29
C LYS A 818 18.89 -15.96 17.47
N PHE A 819 20.00 -15.34 17.88
CA PHE A 819 21.26 -15.39 17.15
C PHE A 819 22.15 -16.53 17.67
N THR A 820 22.29 -17.61 16.90
CA THR A 820 23.01 -18.81 17.35
C THR A 820 24.35 -19.03 16.63
N ALA A 821 24.62 -18.35 15.52
CA ALA A 821 25.74 -18.69 14.63
C ALA A 821 27.12 -18.67 15.30
N LEU A 822 27.40 -17.69 16.17
CA LEU A 822 28.69 -17.63 16.89
C LEU A 822 28.83 -18.79 17.87
N ALA A 823 27.79 -19.08 18.65
CA ALA A 823 27.79 -20.19 19.60
C ALA A 823 27.89 -21.54 18.88
N GLU A 824 27.14 -21.73 17.79
CA GLU A 824 27.23 -22.93 16.95
C GLU A 824 28.63 -23.10 16.33
N ASP A 825 29.26 -22.04 15.82
CA ASP A 825 30.63 -22.13 15.30
C ASP A 825 31.64 -22.52 16.41
N ILE A 826 31.45 -22.03 17.64
CA ILE A 826 32.29 -22.40 18.80
C ILE A 826 32.11 -23.88 19.15
N LEU A 827 30.86 -24.32 19.35
CA LEU A 827 30.52 -25.69 19.74
C LEU A 827 30.92 -26.72 18.68
N ASN A 828 30.93 -26.33 17.41
CA ASN A 828 31.36 -27.18 16.29
C ASN A 828 32.83 -26.98 15.90
N ASN A 829 33.60 -26.21 16.68
CA ASN A 829 35.03 -25.97 16.46
C ASN A 829 35.37 -25.40 15.06
N ALA A 830 34.52 -24.49 14.56
CA ALA A 830 34.56 -23.90 13.21
C ALA A 830 34.82 -22.37 13.24
N TYR A 831 35.52 -21.87 14.26
CA TYR A 831 35.64 -20.44 14.56
C TYR A 831 37.03 -19.84 14.30
N GLN A 832 38.09 -20.67 14.30
CA GLN A 832 39.50 -20.28 14.41
C GLN A 832 39.92 -19.26 13.34
N GLU A 833 39.56 -19.51 12.08
CA GLU A 833 39.90 -18.63 10.94
C GLU A 833 38.75 -17.71 10.51
N LYS A 834 37.59 -17.83 11.16
CA LYS A 834 36.37 -17.12 10.76
C LYS A 834 36.28 -15.76 11.45
N TYR A 835 36.61 -15.69 12.74
CA TYR A 835 36.42 -14.51 13.55
C TYR A 835 37.70 -13.70 13.71
N LEU A 836 37.62 -12.38 13.48
CA LEU A 836 38.78 -11.50 13.58
C LEU A 836 39.34 -11.46 15.01
N MET A 837 38.47 -11.58 16.01
CA MET A 837 38.88 -11.59 17.41
C MET A 837 39.63 -12.87 17.78
N ALA A 838 39.25 -14.04 17.23
CA ALA A 838 39.97 -15.29 17.46
C ALA A 838 41.44 -15.19 16.98
N LEU A 839 41.68 -14.46 15.87
CA LEU A 839 43.02 -14.29 15.29
C LEU A 839 43.86 -13.19 15.97
N HIS A 840 43.23 -12.08 16.36
CA HIS A 840 43.95 -10.89 16.81
C HIS A 840 43.85 -10.61 18.31
N ASP A 841 42.94 -11.28 19.02
CA ASP A 841 42.69 -11.14 20.46
C ASP A 841 42.17 -12.47 21.05
N PRO A 842 43.00 -13.54 20.98
CA PRO A 842 42.58 -14.87 21.40
C PRO A 842 42.24 -14.94 22.89
N GLN A 843 42.85 -14.10 23.73
CA GLN A 843 42.56 -14.04 25.17
C GLN A 843 41.11 -13.65 25.45
N THR A 844 40.62 -12.61 24.77
CA THR A 844 39.21 -12.20 24.90
C THR A 844 38.28 -13.24 24.27
N PHE A 845 38.67 -13.84 23.14
CA PHE A 845 37.85 -14.84 22.47
C PHE A 845 37.71 -16.12 23.31
N ASP A 846 38.76 -16.57 24.00
CA ASP A 846 38.74 -17.73 24.89
C ASP A 846 37.72 -17.56 26.03
N GLN A 847 37.55 -16.34 26.55
CA GLN A 847 36.49 -16.07 27.52
C GLN A 847 35.09 -16.29 26.94
N ILE A 848 34.86 -15.87 25.69
CA ILE A 848 33.59 -16.10 24.98
C ILE A 848 33.37 -17.61 24.81
N VAL A 849 34.41 -18.36 24.42
CA VAL A 849 34.36 -19.82 24.26
C VAL A 849 33.98 -20.50 25.58
N LYS A 850 34.62 -20.13 26.69
CA LYS A 850 34.33 -20.66 28.03
C LYS A 850 32.87 -20.42 28.42
N VAL A 851 32.36 -19.21 28.21
CA VAL A 851 30.97 -18.86 28.51
C VAL A 851 30.01 -19.68 27.65
N VAL A 852 30.23 -19.74 26.34
CA VAL A 852 29.37 -20.52 25.44
C VAL A 852 29.33 -21.99 25.85
N ASN A 853 30.49 -22.59 26.15
CA ASN A 853 30.55 -23.99 26.56
C ASN A 853 29.84 -24.23 27.91
N TYR A 854 30.06 -23.37 28.91
CA TYR A 854 29.43 -23.49 30.22
C TYR A 854 27.90 -23.41 30.15
N TYR A 855 27.36 -22.37 29.52
CA TYR A 855 25.90 -22.22 29.40
C TYR A 855 25.29 -23.25 28.45
N PHE A 856 26.03 -23.71 27.44
CA PHE A 856 25.56 -24.82 26.61
C PHE A 856 25.48 -26.12 27.41
N GLU A 857 26.46 -26.43 28.27
CA GLU A 857 26.46 -27.61 29.12
C GLU A 857 25.23 -27.60 30.04
N GLU A 858 24.95 -26.49 30.71
CA GLU A 858 23.74 -26.31 31.54
C GLU A 858 22.44 -26.51 30.73
N MET A 859 22.36 -25.95 29.52
CA MET A 859 21.19 -26.10 28.65
C MET A 859 21.04 -27.53 28.07
N SER A 860 22.15 -28.20 27.80
CA SER A 860 22.20 -29.51 27.13
C SER A 860 21.67 -30.65 28.00
N LYS A 861 21.48 -30.41 29.31
CA LYS A 861 20.74 -31.29 30.23
C LYS A 861 19.28 -31.52 29.79
N SER A 862 18.76 -30.73 28.86
CA SER A 862 17.47 -30.94 28.18
C SER A 862 17.64 -30.97 26.67
N GLU A 863 17.26 -32.09 26.03
CA GLU A 863 17.31 -32.28 24.57
C GLU A 863 16.44 -31.29 23.77
N LYS A 864 15.60 -30.50 24.46
CA LYS A 864 14.74 -29.47 23.84
C LYS A 864 15.55 -28.32 23.21
N TYR A 865 16.79 -28.09 23.65
CA TYR A 865 17.53 -26.88 23.32
C TYR A 865 18.54 -27.04 22.18
N PHE A 866 18.77 -28.26 21.68
CA PHE A 866 19.67 -28.50 20.54
C PHE A 866 19.25 -29.70 19.70
N THR A 867 19.72 -29.72 18.46
CA THR A 867 19.61 -30.87 17.55
C THR A 867 20.96 -31.15 16.92
N LYS A 868 21.17 -32.38 16.45
CA LYS A 868 22.34 -32.72 15.63
C LYS A 868 21.92 -32.88 14.18
N ASP A 869 22.66 -32.28 13.26
CA ASP A 869 22.42 -32.48 11.83
C ASP A 869 22.93 -33.86 11.35
N LYS A 870 22.67 -34.19 10.08
CA LYS A 870 23.10 -35.47 9.47
C LYS A 870 24.62 -35.72 9.52
N LYS A 871 25.43 -34.69 9.82
CA LYS A 871 26.90 -34.76 9.93
C LYS A 871 27.36 -34.68 11.39
N GLY A 872 26.45 -34.80 12.36
CA GLY A 872 26.74 -34.75 13.79
C GLY A 872 26.99 -33.35 14.34
N ARG A 873 26.75 -32.28 13.56
CA ARG A 873 26.98 -30.89 14.01
C ARG A 873 25.86 -30.43 14.91
N ILE A 874 26.22 -29.75 16.00
CA ILE A 874 25.29 -29.17 16.96
C ILE A 874 24.61 -27.95 16.34
N LYS A 875 23.27 -27.93 16.42
CA LYS A 875 22.43 -26.77 16.11
C LYS A 875 21.60 -26.40 17.32
N ILE A 876 21.60 -25.12 17.67
CA ILE A 876 20.84 -24.63 18.82
C ILE A 876 19.38 -24.47 18.38
N SER A 877 18.47 -25.14 19.08
CA SER A 877 17.02 -25.13 18.82
C SER A 877 16.25 -24.25 19.81
N GLY A 878 16.96 -23.61 20.74
CA GLY A 878 16.44 -22.69 21.76
C GLY A 878 17.20 -21.36 21.87
N MET A 879 17.43 -20.88 23.10
CA MET A 879 18.00 -19.57 23.37
C MET A 879 19.54 -19.54 23.22
N ASN A 880 20.09 -18.44 22.71
CA ASN A 880 21.53 -18.21 22.62
C ASN A 880 22.21 -18.24 24.02
N PRO A 881 23.26 -19.07 24.26
CA PRO A 881 23.97 -19.15 25.53
C PRO A 881 24.52 -17.80 26.03
N LEU A 882 24.95 -16.93 25.12
CA LEU A 882 25.45 -15.60 25.49
C LEU A 882 24.34 -14.70 26.04
N SER A 883 23.09 -14.89 25.61
CA SER A 883 21.94 -14.14 26.15
C SER A 883 21.73 -14.44 27.63
N LEU A 884 21.85 -15.71 28.03
CA LEU A 884 21.73 -16.14 29.43
C LEU A 884 22.83 -15.51 30.29
N TYR A 885 24.08 -15.57 29.82
CA TYR A 885 25.19 -14.90 30.49
C TYR A 885 24.94 -13.40 30.69
N ARG A 886 24.41 -12.72 29.66
CA ARG A 886 24.11 -11.28 29.76
C ARG A 886 23.07 -11.00 30.84
N ASP A 887 22.04 -11.82 30.92
CA ASP A 887 20.95 -11.61 31.87
C ASP A 887 21.41 -11.84 33.32
N GLU A 888 22.41 -12.70 33.54
CA GLU A 888 22.97 -12.98 34.87
C GLU A 888 24.13 -12.04 35.26
N HIS A 889 25.02 -11.72 34.31
CA HIS A 889 26.32 -11.08 34.59
C HIS A 889 26.56 -9.79 33.82
N GLY A 890 25.64 -9.39 32.94
CA GLY A 890 25.83 -8.27 32.03
C GLY A 890 26.73 -8.61 30.83
N MET A 891 27.15 -7.60 30.08
CA MET A 891 27.92 -7.81 28.85
C MET A 891 29.36 -8.25 29.11
N LEU A 892 29.86 -9.17 28.30
CA LEU A 892 31.28 -9.53 28.28
C LEU A 892 32.13 -8.32 27.93
N LYS A 893 33.25 -8.19 28.63
CA LYS A 893 34.23 -7.14 28.42
C LYS A 893 35.46 -7.71 27.72
N LYS A 894 36.12 -6.88 26.92
CA LYS A 894 37.44 -7.20 26.38
C LYS A 894 38.40 -7.46 27.54
N TYR A 895 39.27 -8.45 27.40
CA TYR A 895 40.24 -8.75 28.44
C TYR A 895 41.11 -7.52 28.75
N SER A 896 41.23 -7.20 30.04
CA SER A 896 42.20 -6.25 30.57
C SER A 896 42.66 -6.72 31.95
N LYS A 897 43.89 -6.36 32.33
CA LYS A 897 44.46 -6.74 33.64
C LYS A 897 43.65 -6.19 34.83
N LYS A 898 42.93 -5.08 34.63
CA LYS A 898 42.13 -4.40 35.66
C LYS A 898 40.63 -4.72 35.58
N GLY A 899 40.18 -5.55 34.63
CA GLY A 899 38.76 -5.87 34.43
C GLY A 899 37.91 -4.69 33.89
N ASP A 900 38.56 -3.63 33.45
CA ASP A 900 37.99 -2.37 32.96
C ASP A 900 37.88 -2.28 31.43
N GLY A 901 38.08 -3.40 30.72
CA GLY A 901 37.96 -3.43 29.27
C GLY A 901 36.55 -3.08 28.77
N PRO A 902 36.44 -2.58 27.52
CA PRO A 902 35.14 -2.20 26.95
C PRO A 902 34.23 -3.41 26.73
N ALA A 903 32.91 -3.18 26.86
CA ALA A 903 31.89 -4.19 26.55
C ALA A 903 31.91 -4.60 25.07
N ILE A 904 31.65 -5.88 24.80
CA ILE A 904 31.66 -6.48 23.47
C ILE A 904 30.22 -6.77 23.04
N THR A 905 29.71 -5.99 22.10
CA THR A 905 28.36 -6.24 21.52
C THR A 905 28.43 -6.77 20.10
N GLN A 906 29.49 -6.45 19.36
CA GLN A 906 29.63 -6.75 17.93
C GLN A 906 30.79 -7.69 17.67
N MET A 907 30.59 -8.65 16.79
CA MET A 907 31.62 -9.60 16.36
C MET A 907 31.85 -9.51 14.86
N LYS A 908 33.09 -9.26 14.44
CA LYS A 908 33.49 -9.21 13.03
C LYS A 908 33.99 -10.58 12.57
N TYR A 909 33.62 -10.97 11.36
CA TYR A 909 34.00 -12.26 10.77
C TYR A 909 34.27 -12.15 9.27
N PHE A 910 35.04 -13.10 8.74
CA PHE A 910 35.25 -13.31 7.32
C PHE A 910 34.10 -14.13 6.73
N ASP A 911 33.42 -13.56 5.75
CA ASP A 911 32.27 -14.19 5.09
C ASP A 911 32.69 -15.10 3.94
N GLY A 912 33.51 -14.57 3.03
CA GLY A 912 33.99 -15.29 1.84
C GLY A 912 34.89 -14.43 0.98
N VAL A 913 35.40 -15.00 -0.11
CA VAL A 913 36.24 -14.29 -1.09
C VAL A 913 35.42 -13.22 -1.81
N LEU A 914 36.02 -12.04 -2.01
CA LEU A 914 35.42 -10.91 -2.68
C LEU A 914 34.99 -11.29 -4.10
N GLY A 915 33.67 -11.26 -4.33
CA GLY A 915 33.05 -11.45 -5.64
C GLY A 915 32.91 -10.14 -6.42
N ASN A 916 31.90 -10.08 -7.29
CA ASN A 916 31.56 -8.86 -8.02
C ASN A 916 31.15 -7.72 -7.06
N HIS A 917 31.78 -6.56 -7.23
CA HIS A 917 31.65 -5.43 -6.31
C HIS A 917 31.82 -4.08 -7.02
N ILE A 918 31.53 -3.00 -6.29
CA ILE A 918 31.89 -1.62 -6.63
C ILE A 918 32.97 -1.23 -5.63
N ASP A 919 34.16 -0.94 -6.13
CA ASP A 919 35.24 -0.40 -5.32
C ASP A 919 34.97 1.09 -5.07
N ILE A 920 34.87 1.47 -3.80
CA ILE A 920 34.69 2.86 -3.36
C ILE A 920 35.86 3.31 -2.48
N SER A 921 36.98 2.60 -2.51
CA SER A 921 38.16 2.84 -1.67
C SER A 921 38.74 4.24 -1.88
N ALA A 922 38.64 4.81 -3.09
CA ALA A 922 39.11 6.17 -3.39
C ALA A 922 38.43 7.27 -2.55
N HIS A 923 37.28 6.98 -1.91
CA HIS A 923 36.58 7.90 -1.02
C HIS A 923 36.97 7.77 0.45
N TYR A 924 37.94 6.91 0.77
CA TYR A 924 38.36 6.60 2.14
C TYR A 924 39.88 6.56 2.23
N GLN A 925 40.41 6.89 3.41
CA GLN A 925 41.80 6.57 3.73
C GLN A 925 41.88 5.08 4.09
N VAL A 926 42.41 4.29 3.17
CA VAL A 926 42.56 2.83 3.32
C VAL A 926 44.04 2.45 3.29
N ARG A 927 44.38 1.45 4.11
CA ARG A 927 45.71 0.81 4.15
C ARG A 927 45.46 -0.70 4.16
N ASP A 928 46.06 -1.41 3.21
CA ASP A 928 46.03 -2.88 3.08
C ASP A 928 44.62 -3.51 3.09
N LYS A 929 43.64 -2.79 2.53
CA LYS A 929 42.24 -3.22 2.41
C LYS A 929 41.50 -2.42 1.34
N LYS A 930 40.37 -2.96 0.88
CA LYS A 930 39.36 -2.24 0.11
C LYS A 930 38.13 -1.94 0.94
N VAL A 931 37.37 -0.96 0.44
CA VAL A 931 36.03 -0.61 0.89
C VAL A 931 35.10 -0.75 -0.31
N VAL A 932 34.09 -1.60 -0.18
CA VAL A 932 33.31 -2.07 -1.34
C VAL A 932 31.80 -2.10 -1.07
N LEU A 933 31.03 -2.03 -2.15
CA LEU A 933 29.59 -2.36 -2.17
C LEU A 933 29.36 -3.71 -2.89
N GLN A 934 28.37 -4.48 -2.46
CA GLN A 934 28.04 -5.81 -3.01
C GLN A 934 26.59 -5.89 -3.51
N GLN A 935 26.18 -7.08 -3.99
CA GLN A 935 24.83 -7.38 -4.50
C GLN A 935 24.42 -6.50 -5.69
N ILE A 936 25.29 -6.45 -6.70
CA ILE A 936 25.08 -5.63 -7.89
C ILE A 936 24.14 -6.35 -8.84
N SER A 937 22.90 -5.85 -8.89
CA SER A 937 21.84 -6.46 -9.68
C SER A 937 22.13 -6.35 -11.20
N PRO A 938 21.87 -7.42 -11.97
CA PRO A 938 21.94 -7.36 -13.42
C PRO A 938 20.80 -6.50 -13.98
N TYR A 939 21.11 -5.73 -15.02
CA TYR A 939 20.16 -4.95 -15.82
C TYR A 939 19.64 -5.81 -16.99
N ARG A 940 20.55 -6.41 -17.75
CA ARG A 940 20.23 -7.32 -18.86
C ARG A 940 21.38 -8.31 -19.13
N THR A 941 21.12 -9.30 -19.98
CA THR A 941 22.08 -10.32 -20.40
C THR A 941 22.08 -10.43 -21.92
N ASP A 942 23.24 -10.32 -22.54
CA ASP A 942 23.40 -10.34 -23.99
C ASP A 942 23.98 -11.70 -24.41
N PHE A 943 23.24 -12.47 -25.19
CA PHE A 943 23.63 -13.82 -25.64
C PHE A 943 24.35 -13.77 -26.98
N TYR A 944 25.38 -14.60 -27.08
CA TYR A 944 26.22 -14.78 -28.26
C TYR A 944 26.35 -16.26 -28.58
N TYR A 945 26.51 -16.60 -29.85
CA TYR A 945 26.67 -17.97 -30.32
C TYR A 945 27.87 -18.09 -31.26
N SER A 946 28.65 -19.15 -31.10
CA SER A 946 29.70 -19.57 -32.04
C SER A 946 29.44 -21.02 -32.42
N LYS A 947 29.63 -21.37 -33.70
CA LYS A 947 29.43 -22.75 -34.18
C LYS A 947 30.36 -23.75 -33.48
N GLU A 948 31.58 -23.34 -33.16
CA GLU A 948 32.59 -24.20 -32.52
C GLU A 948 32.37 -24.33 -31.00
N ASN A 949 32.03 -23.22 -30.36
CA ASN A 949 32.09 -23.10 -28.90
C ASN A 949 30.70 -22.96 -28.22
N GLY A 950 29.61 -22.95 -28.99
CA GLY A 950 28.24 -22.85 -28.52
C GLY A 950 27.89 -21.48 -27.93
N TYR A 951 26.89 -21.44 -27.04
CA TYR A 951 26.39 -20.20 -26.45
C TYR A 951 27.30 -19.66 -25.33
N LYS A 952 27.46 -18.34 -25.32
CA LYS A 952 28.00 -17.55 -24.21
C LYS A 952 27.14 -16.31 -23.97
N PHE A 953 27.38 -15.62 -22.86
CA PHE A 953 26.69 -14.36 -22.58
C PHE A 953 27.55 -13.34 -21.86
N VAL A 954 27.20 -12.07 -22.07
CA VAL A 954 27.71 -10.91 -21.33
C VAL A 954 26.62 -10.38 -20.40
N THR A 955 26.95 -10.19 -19.13
CA THR A 955 26.02 -9.59 -18.16
C THR A 955 26.27 -8.10 -18.02
N ILE A 956 25.24 -7.31 -18.30
CA ILE A 956 25.23 -5.86 -18.06
C ILE A 956 24.48 -5.60 -16.77
N ARG A 957 25.11 -4.87 -15.85
CA ARG A 957 24.56 -4.54 -14.54
C ARG A 957 24.11 -3.09 -14.49
N TYR A 958 23.29 -2.76 -13.50
CA TYR A 958 22.85 -1.37 -13.32
C TYR A 958 24.02 -0.38 -13.12
N LYS A 959 25.17 -0.82 -12.60
CA LYS A 959 26.37 0.02 -12.48
C LYS A 959 26.99 0.38 -13.83
N ASP A 960 26.75 -0.44 -14.86
CA ASP A 960 27.33 -0.29 -16.20
C ASP A 960 26.47 0.65 -17.07
N VAL A 961 25.31 1.11 -16.58
CA VAL A 961 24.37 1.99 -17.29
C VAL A 961 24.35 3.36 -16.63
N ARG A 962 24.80 4.40 -17.34
CA ARG A 962 24.95 5.76 -16.81
C ARG A 962 24.16 6.79 -17.61
N TRP A 963 23.70 7.85 -16.96
CA TRP A 963 23.07 8.98 -17.66
C TRP A 963 24.14 9.82 -18.37
N SER A 964 23.95 10.08 -19.66
CA SER A 964 24.80 10.97 -20.45
C SER A 964 24.08 12.30 -20.66
N GLU A 965 24.60 13.37 -20.07
CA GLU A 965 24.01 14.71 -20.23
C GLU A 965 24.06 15.19 -21.69
N LYS A 966 25.16 14.90 -22.40
CA LYS A 966 25.35 15.26 -23.81
C LYS A 966 24.31 14.59 -24.72
N LYS A 967 23.98 13.31 -24.48
CA LYS A 967 23.02 12.56 -25.29
C LYS A 967 21.59 12.62 -24.76
N LYS A 968 21.37 13.13 -23.54
CA LYS A 968 20.09 13.07 -22.80
C LYS A 968 19.49 11.67 -22.75
N LYS A 969 20.34 10.65 -22.60
CA LYS A 969 19.98 9.22 -22.62
C LYS A 969 20.81 8.44 -21.61
N TYR A 970 20.31 7.29 -21.20
CA TYR A 970 21.12 6.28 -20.52
C TYR A 970 22.01 5.56 -21.54
N VAL A 971 23.28 5.37 -21.20
CA VAL A 971 24.27 4.76 -22.09
C VAL A 971 25.06 3.66 -21.41
N ILE A 972 25.45 2.66 -22.19
CA ILE A 972 26.49 1.67 -21.86
C ILE A 972 27.75 2.09 -22.61
N ASP A 973 28.87 2.14 -21.91
CA ASP A 973 30.15 2.44 -22.53
C ASP A 973 30.63 1.27 -23.39
N GLN A 974 31.02 1.55 -24.63
CA GLN A 974 31.41 0.50 -25.59
C GLN A 974 32.75 -0.14 -25.24
N GLN A 975 33.69 0.61 -24.65
CA GLN A 975 34.98 0.07 -24.22
C GLN A 975 34.77 -0.86 -23.02
N ASP A 976 33.96 -0.42 -22.03
CA ASP A 976 33.59 -1.27 -20.90
C ASP A 976 32.88 -2.56 -21.35
N TYR A 977 32.01 -2.45 -22.36
CA TYR A 977 31.34 -3.60 -22.95
C TYR A 977 32.32 -4.56 -23.63
N ALA A 978 33.27 -4.04 -24.41
CA ALA A 978 34.30 -4.82 -25.08
C ALA A 978 35.19 -5.57 -24.09
N MET A 979 35.57 -4.93 -22.98
CA MET A 979 36.30 -5.59 -21.89
C MET A 979 35.51 -6.77 -21.30
N LYS A 980 34.19 -6.60 -21.06
CA LYS A 980 33.34 -7.69 -20.57
C LYS A 980 33.22 -8.85 -21.58
N LYS A 981 33.19 -8.57 -22.89
CA LYS A 981 33.26 -9.62 -23.92
C LYS A 981 34.58 -10.39 -23.84
N ALA A 982 35.70 -9.67 -23.74
CA ALA A 982 37.02 -10.27 -23.62
C ALA A 982 37.18 -11.13 -22.35
N GLU A 983 36.71 -10.66 -21.19
CA GLU A 983 36.68 -11.43 -19.94
C GLU A 983 35.91 -12.76 -20.08
N LYS A 984 34.89 -12.78 -20.94
CA LYS A 984 34.08 -13.96 -21.25
C LYS A 984 34.62 -14.80 -22.40
N LYS A 985 35.78 -14.44 -22.96
CA LYS A 985 36.38 -15.06 -24.15
C LYS A 985 35.37 -15.10 -25.31
N ILE A 986 34.73 -13.97 -25.58
CA ILE A 986 33.81 -13.78 -26.71
C ILE A 986 34.53 -12.89 -27.73
N ASP A 987 35.17 -13.54 -28.69
CA ASP A 987 35.87 -12.90 -29.82
C ASP A 987 34.90 -12.64 -31.00
N ASP A 988 35.45 -12.44 -32.20
CA ASP A 988 34.70 -12.11 -33.41
C ASP A 988 34.06 -13.35 -34.08
N THR A 989 34.39 -14.57 -33.65
CA THR A 989 33.71 -15.80 -34.09
C THR A 989 32.32 -15.95 -33.47
N TYR A 990 32.00 -15.11 -32.48
CA TYR A 990 30.73 -15.11 -31.77
C TYR A 990 29.77 -14.06 -32.34
N GLU A 991 28.63 -14.53 -32.84
CA GLU A 991 27.55 -13.67 -33.33
C GLU A 991 26.57 -13.33 -32.21
N PHE A 992 26.25 -12.04 -32.09
CA PHE A 992 25.20 -11.57 -31.18
C PHE A 992 23.84 -12.14 -31.58
N GLN A 993 23.13 -12.73 -30.63
CA GLN A 993 21.82 -13.32 -30.85
C GLN A 993 20.70 -12.39 -30.38
N PHE A 994 20.68 -12.08 -29.08
CA PHE A 994 19.67 -11.20 -28.47
C PHE A 994 20.03 -10.77 -27.05
N SER A 995 19.40 -9.69 -26.59
CA SER A 995 19.43 -9.24 -25.20
C SER A 995 18.20 -9.72 -24.43
N MET A 996 18.39 -10.12 -23.18
CA MET A 996 17.35 -10.55 -22.24
C MET A 996 17.29 -9.65 -21.01
N HIS A 997 16.14 -9.04 -20.79
CA HIS A 997 15.76 -8.32 -19.57
C HIS A 997 14.89 -9.21 -18.70
N ARG A 998 14.72 -8.79 -17.45
CA ARG A 998 13.88 -9.49 -16.51
C ARG A 998 12.43 -9.58 -17.00
N ASP A 999 11.84 -10.76 -16.79
CA ASP A 999 10.48 -11.14 -17.16
C ASP A 999 10.24 -11.29 -18.68
N GLU A 1000 11.29 -11.23 -19.52
CA GLU A 1000 11.21 -11.65 -20.94
C GLU A 1000 11.19 -13.19 -21.08
N LEU A 1001 10.75 -13.72 -22.22
CA LEU A 1001 10.62 -15.16 -22.44
C LEU A 1001 11.84 -15.73 -23.20
N ILE A 1002 12.37 -16.84 -22.68
CA ILE A 1002 13.51 -17.57 -23.23
C ILE A 1002 13.07 -19.00 -23.55
N GLY A 1003 13.31 -19.43 -24.79
CA GLY A 1003 13.18 -20.83 -25.18
C GLY A 1003 14.52 -21.52 -25.08
N ILE A 1004 14.62 -22.58 -24.30
CA ILE A 1004 15.84 -23.38 -24.15
C ILE A 1004 15.57 -24.76 -24.74
N THR A 1005 16.39 -25.20 -25.68
CA THR A 1005 16.34 -26.56 -26.24
C THR A 1005 17.62 -27.29 -25.83
N LYS A 1006 17.48 -28.39 -25.08
CA LYS A 1006 18.60 -29.28 -24.75
C LYS A 1006 18.63 -30.47 -25.69
N ALA A 1007 19.75 -31.20 -25.69
CA ALA A 1007 19.86 -32.47 -26.39
C ALA A 1007 18.74 -33.44 -25.98
N GLU A 1008 18.38 -34.34 -26.90
CA GLU A 1008 17.35 -35.35 -26.66
C GLU A 1008 17.67 -36.19 -25.40
N GLY A 1009 16.67 -36.46 -24.58
CA GLY A 1009 16.81 -37.23 -23.34
C GLY A 1009 17.34 -36.44 -22.13
N GLU A 1010 17.70 -35.17 -22.28
CA GLU A 1010 18.03 -34.30 -21.13
C GLU A 1010 16.76 -33.83 -20.42
N ALA A 1011 16.76 -33.85 -19.08
CA ALA A 1011 15.60 -33.44 -18.29
C ALA A 1011 15.19 -31.97 -18.55
N LEU A 1012 13.88 -31.71 -18.51
CA LEU A 1012 13.32 -30.35 -18.49
C LEU A 1012 13.90 -29.56 -17.31
N ILE A 1013 13.99 -28.24 -17.47
CA ILE A 1013 14.44 -27.34 -16.40
C ILE A 1013 13.37 -27.26 -15.32
N TYR A 1014 12.10 -27.28 -15.71
CA TYR A 1014 10.96 -27.40 -14.82
C TYR A 1014 10.02 -28.53 -15.25
N PRO A 1015 10.14 -29.73 -14.67
CA PRO A 1015 9.25 -30.84 -14.98
C PRO A 1015 7.88 -30.62 -14.32
N ASP A 1016 6.87 -30.30 -15.13
CA ASP A 1016 5.48 -30.11 -14.71
C ASP A 1016 4.54 -30.94 -15.59
N GLU A 1017 4.01 -32.02 -15.02
CA GLU A 1017 3.10 -32.97 -15.68
C GLU A 1017 1.81 -32.29 -16.16
N THR A 1018 1.31 -31.29 -15.41
CA THR A 1018 0.07 -30.59 -15.76
C THR A 1018 0.25 -29.72 -16.99
N TRP A 1019 1.46 -29.18 -17.17
CA TRP A 1019 1.83 -28.31 -18.27
C TRP A 1019 2.28 -29.10 -19.51
N HIS A 1020 3.07 -30.17 -19.36
CA HIS A 1020 3.75 -30.82 -20.49
C HIS A 1020 3.00 -32.02 -21.11
N ASN A 1021 1.80 -32.38 -20.59
CA ASN A 1021 1.09 -33.65 -20.87
C ASN A 1021 1.91 -34.88 -20.40
N PHE A 1022 1.22 -35.95 -20.00
CA PHE A 1022 1.87 -37.17 -19.51
C PHE A 1022 2.88 -37.70 -20.55
N ASN A 1023 4.11 -38.02 -20.10
CA ASN A 1023 5.29 -38.54 -20.83
C ASN A 1023 6.40 -37.56 -21.30
N PHE A 1024 6.34 -36.25 -21.01
CA PHE A 1024 7.40 -35.30 -21.43
C PHE A 1024 8.19 -34.70 -20.26
N PHE A 1025 9.02 -35.52 -19.58
CA PHE A 1025 10.01 -35.02 -18.60
C PHE A 1025 11.36 -34.64 -19.21
N PHE A 1026 11.53 -34.91 -20.50
CA PHE A 1026 12.79 -34.78 -21.22
C PHE A 1026 12.61 -33.91 -22.47
N HIS A 1027 13.68 -33.22 -22.84
CA HIS A 1027 13.77 -32.48 -24.09
C HIS A 1027 13.76 -33.45 -25.28
N ALA A 1028 12.99 -33.13 -26.31
CA ALA A 1028 12.94 -33.89 -27.56
C ALA A 1028 14.02 -33.44 -28.58
N GLY A 1029 15.02 -32.66 -28.16
CA GLY A 1029 16.09 -32.15 -29.04
C GLY A 1029 15.70 -30.98 -29.97
N GLU A 1030 14.42 -30.83 -30.31
CA GLU A 1030 13.96 -29.84 -31.30
C GLU A 1030 13.02 -28.76 -30.74
N THR A 1031 12.15 -29.13 -29.81
CA THR A 1031 11.13 -28.24 -29.24
C THR A 1031 11.67 -27.49 -28.02
N PRO A 1032 11.63 -26.13 -28.00
CA PRO A 1032 12.15 -25.37 -26.88
C PRO A 1032 11.21 -25.41 -25.66
N GLU A 1033 11.78 -25.55 -24.48
CA GLU A 1033 11.11 -25.27 -23.20
C GLU A 1033 11.07 -23.75 -22.98
N ILE A 1034 9.86 -23.18 -23.00
CA ILE A 1034 9.66 -21.73 -22.90
C ILE A 1034 9.50 -21.33 -21.44
N LEU A 1035 10.42 -20.49 -20.99
CA LEU A 1035 10.55 -20.08 -19.59
C LEU A 1035 10.62 -18.55 -19.51
N LYS A 1036 10.32 -18.02 -18.33
CA LYS A 1036 10.49 -16.62 -17.99
C LYS A 1036 11.91 -16.38 -17.49
N PHE A 1037 12.66 -15.53 -18.18
CA PHE A 1037 14.00 -15.13 -17.78
C PHE A 1037 13.97 -14.21 -16.56
N THR A 1038 14.76 -14.52 -15.54
CA THR A 1038 14.88 -13.68 -14.34
C THR A 1038 16.08 -12.76 -14.42
N ALA A 1039 17.28 -13.34 -14.58
CA ALA A 1039 18.56 -12.63 -14.52
C ALA A 1039 19.73 -13.58 -14.80
N THR A 1040 20.93 -13.05 -15.06
CA THR A 1040 22.16 -13.80 -14.78
C THR A 1040 22.25 -14.06 -13.28
N ASN A 1041 22.41 -15.33 -12.90
CA ASN A 1041 22.58 -15.72 -11.51
C ASN A 1041 24.06 -15.74 -11.11
N ASN A 1042 24.90 -16.38 -11.93
CA ASN A 1042 26.33 -16.49 -11.68
C ASN A 1042 27.14 -16.43 -12.97
N ASP A 1043 27.92 -15.36 -13.12
CA ASP A 1043 28.78 -15.17 -14.28
C ASP A 1043 29.92 -16.18 -14.37
N LYS A 1044 30.55 -16.56 -13.25
CA LYS A 1044 31.71 -17.46 -13.28
C LYS A 1044 31.34 -18.87 -13.72
N SER A 1045 30.18 -19.35 -13.28
CA SER A 1045 29.67 -20.69 -13.62
C SER A 1045 28.70 -20.69 -14.80
N ASN A 1046 28.56 -19.58 -15.54
CA ASN A 1046 27.67 -19.43 -16.69
C ASN A 1046 26.21 -19.85 -16.40
N LYS A 1047 25.69 -19.50 -15.21
CA LYS A 1047 24.32 -19.81 -14.81
C LYS A 1047 23.40 -18.61 -14.96
N ILE A 1048 22.26 -18.82 -15.61
CA ILE A 1048 21.13 -17.90 -15.62
C ILE A 1048 20.06 -18.40 -14.65
N GLU A 1049 19.15 -17.53 -14.24
CA GLU A 1049 17.96 -17.91 -13.48
C GLU A 1049 16.71 -17.73 -14.34
N VAL A 1050 15.86 -18.75 -14.32
CA VAL A 1050 14.59 -18.81 -15.07
C VAL A 1050 13.45 -19.24 -14.14
N LYS A 1051 12.22 -19.04 -14.59
CA LYS A 1051 10.99 -19.44 -13.90
C LYS A 1051 9.97 -19.96 -14.91
N PRO A 1052 9.05 -20.85 -14.52
CA PRO A 1052 7.91 -21.19 -15.36
C PRO A 1052 7.04 -19.96 -15.66
N ILE A 1053 6.30 -20.02 -16.78
CA ILE A 1053 5.47 -18.91 -17.26
C ILE A 1053 4.06 -18.92 -16.68
N HIS A 1054 3.56 -20.09 -16.30
CA HIS A 1054 2.17 -20.35 -15.92
C HIS A 1054 1.93 -20.42 -14.41
N CYS A 1055 2.98 -20.63 -13.61
CA CYS A 1055 2.86 -20.85 -12.17
C CYS A 1055 3.88 -20.05 -11.34
N TYR A 1056 3.60 -19.92 -10.03
CA TYR A 1056 4.54 -19.34 -9.09
C TYR A 1056 5.56 -20.40 -8.63
N CYS A 1057 6.85 -20.14 -8.89
CA CYS A 1057 7.92 -21.07 -8.52
C CYS A 1057 8.85 -20.50 -7.45
N LYS A 1058 8.79 -21.09 -6.23
CA LYS A 1058 9.70 -20.77 -5.12
C LYS A 1058 11.14 -21.26 -5.38
N MET A 1059 11.30 -22.38 -6.09
CA MET A 1059 12.60 -22.97 -6.37
C MET A 1059 13.44 -22.09 -7.29
N ARG A 1060 14.76 -22.01 -7.06
CA ARG A 1060 15.69 -21.31 -7.95
C ARG A 1060 16.11 -22.24 -9.08
N LEU A 1061 15.55 -22.05 -10.27
CA LEU A 1061 15.91 -22.82 -11.46
C LEU A 1061 17.10 -22.15 -12.13
N MET A 1062 18.26 -22.80 -12.10
CA MET A 1062 19.55 -22.20 -12.49
C MET A 1062 20.26 -23.00 -13.59
N PRO A 1063 19.72 -23.03 -14.83
CA PRO A 1063 20.37 -23.76 -15.92
C PRO A 1063 21.75 -23.17 -16.24
N THR A 1064 22.72 -24.08 -16.47
CA THR A 1064 24.07 -23.74 -16.90
C THR A 1064 24.12 -23.65 -18.42
N ILE A 1065 24.57 -22.50 -18.95
CA ILE A 1065 24.82 -22.34 -20.38
C ILE A 1065 26.09 -23.12 -20.74
N SER A 1066 25.91 -24.21 -21.47
CA SER A 1066 26.95 -25.18 -21.83
C SER A 1066 26.65 -25.85 -23.17
N LYS A 1067 27.53 -26.73 -23.65
CA LYS A 1067 27.35 -27.48 -24.90
C LYS A 1067 26.12 -28.41 -24.91
N LYS A 1068 25.52 -28.70 -23.75
CA LYS A 1068 24.26 -29.46 -23.65
C LYS A 1068 23.03 -28.71 -24.17
N ILE A 1069 23.13 -27.37 -24.27
CA ILE A 1069 22.08 -26.53 -24.84
C ILE A 1069 22.33 -26.42 -26.33
N VAL A 1070 21.43 -26.99 -27.12
CA VAL A 1070 21.49 -27.01 -28.58
C VAL A 1070 21.07 -25.66 -29.13
N ARG A 1071 20.00 -25.08 -28.58
CA ARG A 1071 19.43 -23.82 -29.07
C ARG A 1071 18.89 -22.97 -27.93
N ILE A 1072 19.12 -21.66 -28.00
CA ILE A 1072 18.49 -20.65 -27.16
C ILE A 1072 17.83 -19.62 -28.07
N ASP A 1073 16.53 -19.42 -27.87
CA ASP A 1073 15.71 -18.52 -28.65
C ASP A 1073 15.03 -17.48 -27.75
N LYS A 1074 14.83 -16.28 -28.27
CA LYS A 1074 14.02 -15.26 -27.60
C LYS A 1074 12.56 -15.34 -28.06
N TYR A 1075 11.65 -15.34 -27.10
CA TYR A 1075 10.21 -15.29 -27.32
C TYR A 1075 9.62 -14.02 -26.70
N ALA A 1076 8.45 -13.64 -27.19
CA ALA A 1076 7.65 -12.57 -26.61
C ALA A 1076 6.17 -12.90 -26.75
N THR A 1077 5.35 -12.20 -25.97
CA THR A 1077 3.89 -12.26 -26.08
C THR A 1077 3.35 -10.86 -26.28
N ASP A 1078 2.22 -10.74 -26.97
CA ASP A 1078 1.39 -9.54 -26.85
C ASP A 1078 0.71 -9.48 -25.47
N VAL A 1079 -0.08 -8.45 -25.20
CA VAL A 1079 -0.72 -8.27 -23.88
C VAL A 1079 -1.79 -9.32 -23.57
N VAL A 1080 -2.29 -10.06 -24.56
CA VAL A 1080 -3.29 -11.14 -24.38
C VAL A 1080 -2.63 -12.53 -24.36
N GLY A 1081 -1.31 -12.61 -24.48
CA GLY A 1081 -0.55 -13.86 -24.31
C GLY A 1081 -0.32 -14.64 -25.59
N ASN A 1082 -0.56 -14.05 -26.76
CA ASN A 1082 -0.23 -14.67 -28.05
C ASN A 1082 1.30 -14.71 -28.20
N LEU A 1083 1.86 -15.91 -28.17
CA LEU A 1083 3.29 -16.18 -28.18
C LEU A 1083 3.87 -16.09 -29.60
N TYR A 1084 5.00 -15.42 -29.75
CA TYR A 1084 5.75 -15.38 -31.00
C TYR A 1084 7.27 -15.41 -30.76
N LYS A 1085 8.00 -16.00 -31.71
CA LYS A 1085 9.47 -16.04 -31.70
C LYS A 1085 10.03 -14.72 -32.23
N VAL A 1086 11.01 -14.15 -31.53
CA VAL A 1086 11.69 -12.92 -31.95
C VAL A 1086 12.78 -13.27 -32.96
N LYS A 1087 12.57 -12.92 -34.23
CA LYS A 1087 13.49 -13.28 -35.34
C LYS A 1087 14.76 -12.42 -35.42
N LYS A 1088 14.69 -11.15 -35.00
CA LYS A 1088 15.81 -10.21 -35.07
C LYS A 1088 15.88 -9.37 -33.81
N ASN A 1089 17.07 -9.23 -33.25
CA ASN A 1089 17.35 -8.33 -32.15
C ASN A 1089 18.60 -7.51 -32.47
N THR A 1090 18.62 -6.24 -32.10
CA THR A 1090 19.77 -5.35 -32.32
C THR A 1090 20.38 -5.00 -30.99
N LEU A 1091 21.70 -5.17 -30.85
CA LEU A 1091 22.42 -4.75 -29.66
C LEU A 1091 22.31 -3.23 -29.48
N LYS A 1092 21.76 -2.79 -28.35
CA LYS A 1092 21.57 -1.36 -28.03
C LYS A 1092 22.54 -0.92 -26.94
N PHE A 1093 23.14 0.25 -27.14
CA PHE A 1093 23.99 0.93 -26.14
C PHE A 1093 23.34 2.19 -25.56
N GLU A 1094 22.18 2.59 -26.08
CA GLU A 1094 21.46 3.82 -25.67
C GLU A 1094 20.00 3.49 -25.32
N PHE A 1095 19.48 4.15 -24.28
CA PHE A 1095 18.14 3.96 -23.74
C PHE A 1095 17.56 5.28 -23.26
N ASP A 1096 16.24 5.40 -23.33
CA ASP A 1096 15.50 6.58 -22.85
C ASP A 1096 15.33 6.58 -21.32
#